data_AF-A0A397DA08-F1
#
_entry.id   AF-A0A397DA08-F1
#
_cell.length_a   1.000
_cell.length_b   1.000
_cell.length_c   1.000
_cell.angle_alpha   90.00
_cell.angle_beta   90.00
_cell.angle_gamma   90.00
#
_symmetry.space_group_name_H-M   'P 1'
#
loop_
_entity.id
_entity.type
_entity.pdbx_description
1 polymer ?
#
loop_
_entity_poly.entity_id
_entity_poly.type
_entity_poly.pdbx_seq_one_letter_code
_entity_poly.pdbx_strand_id
1 'polypeptide(L)'
;MLGKPEPAPPGNHRHGSPPPVHSMRLEKPAPKCNDAFFAILFVGHLVAIAYFAFTSGLDYLKHFESEHPSQAAHKSFTMVLGVSGGLIGFAVVFSALWIQVLMACAENMIRFALWMNVGMMFGFAIMSMFVNPFMGLFFLLGAAINICYINAVQNRIAFASAHLKLACVALSNHKSIFALALLFIFVQVAWLVTWSLSAVGVYQLFRSADPSCEQEESRGELCGGAGFNVTIFFLLVSVYWGQQVIQNVMTCTVAGTVATWWYNARTESAVAGSLYRSLTSSFGSICFGSLIVAVLQALRTIVRTIKNKAAEDDNVALACVACLAECILNCIESLVEYFNMWAYTYVGIYGFDFRSAGKAVMQLFDSRGWTAVINDDLSSTALSIGAFGVGVLTGVIGLVVAKFAPVDWTVGFGADDTTRYVIFGGLGFIAGFSMAMILANLVITALHTIFVCFAEDPVSFQRSHPEHYNELILTWRHFQPDALVAAYGSASGVTAAQLQGADAVTNAIKLCQYPACQAFFASLASLKCTDAAGNPVSGASGVCSALPKSTGVSTFLASAPMRVGSCGRYMSYHIPIFVDLIYLKACMDVGFFYLEGHRIPIALQNAVYEQMKQFFHLPETEKRKASADKNMRGWAPMYEETLDPAHQSKGDTKEAYHVCRPSLPDEVHLPLHDTDNVFPDAHTLPQFKAVTTAYFNAMSALGLHVAHLFADAAGSPGYFNAPGMFDR
;
A
#
# COMPACT_ATOMS: atom_id res chain seq x y z
N MET A 1 -10.41 24.20 -38.61
CA MET A 1 -11.86 24.43 -38.49
C MET A 1 -12.49 23.12 -38.04
N LEU A 2 -12.94 23.06 -36.78
CA LEU A 2 -13.40 21.85 -36.10
C LEU A 2 -14.79 21.46 -36.61
N GLY A 3 -14.91 20.25 -37.17
CA GLY A 3 -16.19 19.64 -37.51
C GLY A 3 -16.88 19.10 -36.25
N LYS A 4 -18.17 19.42 -36.08
CA LYS A 4 -19.03 18.88 -35.02
C LYS A 4 -19.29 17.38 -35.25
N PRO A 5 -19.33 16.52 -34.21
CA PRO A 5 -19.88 15.18 -34.33
C PRO A 5 -21.42 15.21 -34.25
N GLU A 6 -22.07 14.43 -35.11
CA GLU A 6 -23.51 14.11 -35.08
C GLU A 6 -23.88 13.24 -33.86
N PRO A 7 -25.11 13.35 -33.33
CA PRO A 7 -25.57 12.49 -32.24
C PRO A 7 -26.03 11.11 -32.74
N ALA A 8 -25.62 10.06 -32.03
CA ALA A 8 -26.01 8.67 -32.28
C ALA A 8 -27.50 8.41 -31.95
N PRO A 9 -28.15 7.42 -32.60
CA PRO A 9 -29.57 7.15 -32.42
C PRO A 9 -29.88 6.45 -31.06
N PRO A 10 -31.10 6.60 -30.53
CA PRO A 10 -31.47 6.07 -29.21
C PRO A 10 -31.64 4.54 -29.27
N GLY A 11 -30.74 3.82 -28.60
CA GLY A 11 -30.82 2.38 -28.42
C GLY A 11 -31.67 1.99 -27.20
N ASN A 12 -32.57 1.03 -27.41
CA ASN A 12 -33.43 0.38 -26.41
C ASN A 12 -32.70 0.03 -25.09
N HIS A 13 -33.20 0.56 -23.97
CA HIS A 13 -32.79 0.16 -22.63
C HIS A 13 -33.27 -1.27 -22.32
N ARG A 14 -32.40 -2.27 -22.51
CA ARG A 14 -32.48 -3.52 -21.76
C ARG A 14 -31.77 -3.31 -20.43
N HIS A 15 -32.44 -3.71 -19.34
CA HIS A 15 -31.89 -3.76 -17.99
C HIS A 15 -30.54 -4.50 -17.98
N GLY A 16 -29.46 -3.74 -17.84
CA GLY A 16 -28.12 -4.27 -17.61
C GLY A 16 -27.79 -4.19 -16.13
N SER A 17 -27.15 -5.24 -15.62
CA SER A 17 -26.43 -5.27 -14.35
C SER A 17 -25.59 -3.99 -14.16
N PRO A 18 -25.31 -3.56 -12.93
CA PRO A 18 -24.37 -2.47 -12.72
C PRO A 18 -23.05 -2.81 -13.42
N PRO A 19 -22.39 -1.84 -14.08
CA PRO A 19 -21.22 -2.14 -14.88
C PRO A 19 -20.19 -2.86 -14.00
N PRO A 20 -19.63 -4.00 -14.44
CA PRO A 20 -18.54 -4.63 -13.70
C PRO A 20 -17.43 -3.59 -13.53
N VAL A 21 -16.69 -3.65 -12.41
CA VAL A 21 -15.48 -2.85 -12.23
C VAL A 21 -14.62 -3.05 -13.47
N HIS A 22 -14.59 -2.05 -14.37
CA HIS A 22 -13.96 -2.22 -15.65
C HIS A 22 -12.46 -2.22 -15.40
N SER A 23 -11.85 -3.39 -15.59
CA SER A 23 -10.39 -3.54 -15.56
C SER A 23 -9.80 -2.60 -16.61
N MET A 24 -8.87 -1.75 -16.20
CA MET A 24 -8.06 -0.93 -17.12
C MET A 24 -6.71 -1.56 -17.39
N ARG A 25 -6.57 -2.86 -17.08
CA ARG A 25 -5.37 -3.63 -17.33
C ARG A 25 -5.09 -3.66 -18.83
N LEU A 26 -3.87 -3.29 -19.20
CA LEU A 26 -3.44 -3.31 -20.59
C LEU A 26 -3.00 -4.71 -21.01
N GLU A 27 -3.17 -5.04 -22.30
CA GLU A 27 -2.58 -6.25 -22.85
C GLU A 27 -1.07 -6.08 -23.02
N LYS A 28 -0.30 -7.12 -22.67
CA LYS A 28 1.15 -7.10 -22.88
C LYS A 28 1.43 -7.13 -24.38
N PRO A 29 2.20 -6.16 -24.91
CA PRO A 29 2.58 -6.17 -26.32
C PRO A 29 3.50 -7.34 -26.59
N ALA A 30 3.59 -7.75 -27.87
CA ALA A 30 4.56 -8.76 -28.28
C ALA A 30 6.00 -8.32 -27.89
N PRO A 31 6.85 -9.24 -27.41
CA PRO A 31 8.19 -8.89 -26.95
C PRO A 31 9.01 -8.27 -28.10
N LYS A 32 9.36 -7.00 -27.93
CA LYS A 32 10.19 -6.22 -28.85
C LYS A 32 11.21 -5.43 -28.04
N CYS A 33 12.41 -5.23 -28.60
CA CYS A 33 13.38 -4.30 -28.02
C CYS A 33 12.87 -2.86 -28.18
N ASN A 34 12.36 -2.30 -27.10
CA ASN A 34 11.88 -0.92 -27.08
C ASN A 34 13.05 0.05 -26.87
N ASP A 35 12.98 1.20 -27.54
CA ASP A 35 13.97 2.28 -27.41
C ASP A 35 15.43 1.81 -27.60
N ALA A 36 15.64 0.83 -28.50
CA ALA A 36 16.91 0.12 -28.66
C ALA A 36 18.12 1.03 -28.94
N PHE A 37 17.90 2.20 -29.53
CA PHE A 37 18.94 3.22 -29.71
C PHE A 37 19.62 3.61 -28.38
N PHE A 38 18.86 3.81 -27.31
CA PHE A 38 19.40 4.20 -26.01
C PHE A 38 20.13 3.05 -25.31
N ALA A 39 19.70 1.81 -25.53
CA ALA A 39 20.44 0.64 -25.08
C ALA A 39 21.81 0.55 -25.77
N ILE A 40 21.86 0.71 -27.10
CA ILE A 40 23.10 0.68 -27.87
C ILE A 40 24.02 1.83 -27.44
N LEU A 41 23.47 3.03 -27.26
CA LEU A 41 24.22 4.19 -26.78
C LEU A 41 24.83 3.95 -25.40
N PHE A 42 24.06 3.38 -24.47
CA PHE A 42 24.54 3.07 -23.13
C PHE A 42 25.64 2.00 -23.14
N VAL A 43 25.49 0.93 -23.94
CA VAL A 43 26.53 -0.09 -24.08
C VAL A 43 27.81 0.50 -24.67
N GLY A 44 27.71 1.34 -25.71
CA GLY A 44 28.85 2.04 -26.28
C GLY A 44 29.55 2.96 -25.27
N HIS A 45 28.77 3.63 -24.43
CA HIS A 45 29.26 4.43 -23.31
C HIS A 45 30.01 3.59 -22.27
N LEU A 46 29.47 2.43 -21.85
CA LEU A 46 30.16 1.52 -20.93
C LEU A 46 31.51 1.05 -21.48
N VAL A 47 31.57 0.73 -22.78
CA VAL A 47 32.81 0.34 -23.46
C VAL A 47 33.82 1.48 -23.45
N ALA A 48 33.39 2.72 -23.73
CA ALA A 48 34.26 3.88 -23.72
C ALA A 48 34.83 4.15 -22.31
N ILE A 49 34.01 4.11 -21.26
CA ILE A 49 34.46 4.28 -19.87
C ILE A 49 35.42 3.15 -19.46
N ALA A 50 35.10 1.91 -19.79
CA ALA A 50 36.00 0.79 -19.54
C ALA A 50 37.34 0.98 -20.26
N TYR A 51 37.32 1.39 -21.53
CA TYR A 51 38.55 1.65 -22.29
C TYR A 51 39.46 2.66 -21.58
N PHE A 52 38.96 3.83 -21.17
CA PHE A 52 39.76 4.82 -20.46
C PHE A 52 40.20 4.36 -19.07
N ALA A 53 39.36 3.60 -18.36
CA ALA A 53 39.72 3.03 -17.06
C ALA A 53 40.89 2.05 -17.16
N PHE A 54 40.85 1.13 -18.13
CA PHE A 54 41.86 0.07 -18.27
C PHE A 54 43.15 0.53 -18.98
N THR A 55 43.07 1.53 -19.85
CA THR A 55 44.25 2.06 -20.57
C THR A 55 44.94 3.16 -19.78
N SER A 56 44.25 4.27 -19.51
CA SER A 56 44.86 5.44 -18.85
C SER A 56 44.75 5.39 -17.32
N GLY A 57 43.63 4.92 -16.78
CA GLY A 57 43.37 4.90 -15.33
C GLY A 57 44.27 3.91 -14.57
N LEU A 58 44.35 2.66 -15.02
CA LEU A 58 45.19 1.64 -14.38
C LEU A 58 46.69 1.92 -14.52
N ASP A 59 47.13 2.47 -15.64
CA ASP A 59 48.56 2.78 -15.83
C ASP A 59 49.02 3.90 -14.90
N TYR A 60 48.15 4.88 -14.61
CA TYR A 60 48.38 5.86 -13.55
C TYR A 60 48.44 5.23 -12.16
N LEU A 61 47.49 4.34 -11.82
CA LEU A 61 47.46 3.68 -10.51
C LEU A 61 48.75 2.86 -10.27
N LYS A 62 49.22 2.14 -11.29
CA LYS A 62 50.47 1.37 -11.23
C LYS A 62 51.70 2.26 -11.05
N HIS A 63 51.77 3.39 -11.76
CA HIS A 63 52.85 4.36 -11.58
C HIS A 63 52.83 4.93 -10.16
N PHE A 64 51.66 5.35 -9.68
CA PHE A 64 51.50 5.89 -8.33
C PHE A 64 51.91 4.89 -7.23
N GLU A 65 51.51 3.62 -7.36
CA GLU A 65 51.90 2.55 -6.44
C GLU A 65 53.41 2.27 -6.47
N SER A 66 54.04 2.34 -7.66
CA SER A 66 55.48 2.16 -7.80
C SER A 66 56.29 3.29 -7.16
N GLU A 67 55.77 4.52 -7.16
CA GLU A 67 56.42 5.69 -6.53
C GLU A 67 56.18 5.76 -5.01
N HIS A 68 55.08 5.18 -4.51
CA HIS A 68 54.68 5.25 -3.10
C HIS A 68 54.37 3.86 -2.49
N PRO A 69 55.35 2.93 -2.42
CA PRO A 69 55.13 1.57 -1.89
C PRO A 69 54.98 1.60 -0.36
N SER A 70 53.77 1.85 0.14
CA SER A 70 53.48 1.83 1.57
C SER A 70 52.86 0.49 2.00
N GLN A 71 53.72 -0.44 2.42
CA GLN A 71 53.29 -1.74 2.96
C GLN A 71 52.32 -1.61 4.15
N ALA A 72 52.46 -0.52 4.94
CA ALA A 72 51.54 -0.16 6.01
C ALA A 72 50.13 0.20 5.49
N ALA A 73 50.01 0.94 4.38
CA ALA A 73 48.71 1.27 3.80
C ALA A 73 48.01 0.03 3.23
N HIS A 74 48.75 -0.89 2.61
CA HIS A 74 48.19 -2.16 2.13
C HIS A 74 47.62 -3.00 3.28
N LYS A 75 48.35 -3.09 4.40
CA LYS A 75 47.86 -3.77 5.62
C LYS A 75 46.64 -3.06 6.21
N SER A 76 46.65 -1.73 6.32
CA SER A 76 45.50 -0.95 6.79
C SER A 76 44.27 -1.12 5.88
N PHE A 77 44.47 -1.12 4.56
CA PHE A 77 43.39 -1.28 3.57
C PHE A 77 42.75 -2.67 3.62
N THR A 78 43.56 -3.73 3.65
CA THR A 78 43.07 -5.12 3.76
C THR A 78 42.27 -5.36 5.04
N MET A 79 42.71 -4.79 6.16
CA MET A 79 41.98 -4.88 7.43
C MET A 79 40.68 -4.07 7.41
N VAL A 80 40.67 -2.85 6.84
CA VAL A 80 39.44 -2.08 6.65
C VAL A 80 38.43 -2.85 5.80
N LEU A 81 38.84 -3.49 4.70
CA LEU A 81 37.96 -4.33 3.90
C LEU A 81 37.38 -5.50 4.71
N GLY A 82 38.20 -6.17 5.53
CA GLY A 82 37.76 -7.25 6.41
C GLY A 82 36.74 -6.79 7.45
N VAL A 83 36.99 -5.66 8.11
CA VAL A 83 36.08 -5.06 9.09
C VAL A 83 34.79 -4.60 8.42
N SER A 84 34.87 -3.93 7.27
CA SER A 84 33.71 -3.55 6.47
C SER A 84 32.85 -4.75 6.09
N GLY A 85 33.46 -5.87 5.68
CA GLY A 85 32.74 -7.12 5.42
C GLY A 85 31.96 -7.64 6.63
N GLY A 86 32.58 -7.61 7.82
CA GLY A 86 31.92 -7.96 9.08
C GLY A 86 30.76 -7.02 9.44
N LEU A 87 30.96 -5.71 9.30
CA LEU A 87 29.93 -4.69 9.55
C LEU A 87 28.75 -4.81 8.58
N ILE A 88 29.00 -5.13 7.31
CA ILE A 88 27.96 -5.44 6.33
C ILE A 88 27.16 -6.69 6.75
N GLY A 89 27.83 -7.73 7.28
CA GLY A 89 27.15 -8.90 7.83
C GLY A 89 26.16 -8.53 8.94
N PHE A 90 26.58 -7.71 9.91
CA PHE A 90 25.68 -7.19 10.95
C PHE A 90 24.58 -6.28 10.38
N ALA A 91 24.90 -5.44 9.39
CA ALA A 91 23.93 -4.59 8.71
C ALA A 91 22.81 -5.41 8.09
N VAL A 92 23.12 -6.49 7.36
CA VAL A 92 22.11 -7.39 6.76
C VAL A 92 21.19 -7.98 7.83
N VAL A 93 21.74 -8.42 8.97
CA VAL A 93 20.94 -8.98 10.08
C VAL A 93 20.01 -7.92 10.67
N PHE A 94 20.53 -6.74 11.01
CA PHE A 94 19.71 -5.67 11.57
C PHE A 94 18.68 -5.14 10.58
N SER A 95 19.01 -5.05 9.29
CA SER A 95 18.05 -4.69 8.24
C SER A 95 16.95 -5.74 8.09
N ALA A 96 17.25 -7.04 8.21
CA ALA A 96 16.24 -8.10 8.20
C ALA A 96 15.33 -8.04 9.43
N LEU A 97 15.89 -7.82 10.63
CA LEU A 97 15.11 -7.61 11.85
C LEU A 97 14.21 -6.37 11.74
N TRP A 98 14.73 -5.29 11.14
CA TRP A 98 13.96 -4.08 10.90
C TRP A 98 12.75 -4.34 9.99
N ILE A 99 12.87 -5.16 8.93
CA ILE A 99 11.72 -5.58 8.11
C ILE A 99 10.72 -6.43 8.90
N GLN A 100 11.17 -7.27 9.83
CA GLN A 100 10.24 -8.00 10.69
C GLN A 100 9.46 -7.06 11.62
N VAL A 101 10.12 -6.04 12.18
CA VAL A 101 9.46 -5.00 12.98
C VAL A 101 8.45 -4.22 12.13
N LEU A 102 8.82 -3.88 10.89
CA LEU A 102 7.94 -3.23 9.92
C LEU A 102 6.64 -4.03 9.71
N MET A 103 6.73 -5.36 9.52
CA MET A 103 5.56 -6.22 9.35
C MET A 103 4.73 -6.35 10.64
N ALA A 104 5.38 -6.38 11.80
CA ALA A 104 4.71 -6.55 13.09
C ALA A 104 3.96 -5.29 13.56
N CYS A 105 4.54 -4.09 13.35
CA CYS A 105 4.01 -2.86 13.92
C CYS A 105 4.18 -1.61 13.03
N ALA A 106 3.94 -1.73 11.71
CA ALA A 106 3.99 -0.63 10.74
C ALA A 106 3.31 0.69 11.22
N GLU A 107 2.11 0.60 11.80
CA GLU A 107 1.38 1.79 12.29
C GLU A 107 2.15 2.53 13.40
N ASN A 108 2.64 1.80 14.39
CA ASN A 108 3.42 2.38 15.49
C ASN A 108 4.76 2.91 14.98
N MET A 109 5.37 2.23 14.01
CA MET A 109 6.60 2.69 13.38
C MET A 109 6.41 4.02 12.65
N ILE A 110 5.34 4.19 11.88
CA ILE A 110 5.02 5.45 11.19
C ILE A 110 4.77 6.56 12.22
N ARG A 111 4.00 6.30 13.28
CA ARG A 111 3.78 7.27 14.37
C ARG A 111 5.09 7.66 15.05
N PHE A 112 5.95 6.69 15.35
CA PHE A 112 7.27 6.93 15.94
C PHE A 112 8.14 7.77 15.02
N ALA A 113 8.20 7.45 13.73
CA ALA A 113 8.97 8.18 12.73
C ALA A 113 8.56 9.66 12.66
N LEU A 114 7.25 9.93 12.62
CA LEU A 114 6.72 11.29 12.60
C LEU A 114 7.10 12.08 13.87
N TRP A 115 6.93 11.49 15.06
CA TRP A 115 7.31 12.13 16.32
C TRP A 115 8.82 12.26 16.49
N MET A 116 9.60 11.31 15.98
CA MET A 116 11.05 11.38 15.97
C MET A 116 11.54 12.56 15.11
N ASN A 117 10.88 12.82 13.98
CA ASN A 117 11.18 14.01 13.17
C ASN A 117 10.97 15.31 13.95
N VAL A 118 9.85 15.41 14.69
CA VAL A 118 9.60 16.54 15.61
C VAL A 118 10.70 16.65 16.67
N GLY A 119 11.09 15.52 17.28
CA GLY A 119 12.19 15.47 18.25
C GLY A 119 13.53 15.95 17.68
N MET A 120 13.87 15.53 16.46
CA MET A 120 15.08 15.98 15.76
C MET A 120 15.04 17.49 15.49
N MET A 121 13.88 18.04 15.09
CA MET A 121 13.72 19.49 14.90
C MET A 121 13.92 20.27 16.20
N PHE A 122 13.42 19.76 17.33
CA PHE A 122 13.71 20.35 18.65
C PHE A 122 15.20 20.26 19.00
N GLY A 123 15.87 19.14 18.72
CA GLY A 123 17.30 18.99 18.91
C GLY A 123 18.11 20.02 18.11
N PHE A 124 17.79 20.20 16.82
CA PHE A 124 18.41 21.22 15.98
C PHE A 124 18.09 22.64 16.45
N ALA A 125 16.87 22.91 16.90
CA ALA A 125 16.50 24.21 17.46
C ALA A 125 17.35 24.57 18.70
N ILE A 126 17.52 23.64 19.64
CA ILE A 126 18.33 23.84 20.84
C ILE A 126 19.79 24.09 20.46
N MET A 127 20.37 23.24 19.61
CA MET A 127 21.77 23.37 19.19
C MET A 127 22.02 24.67 18.42
N SER A 128 21.10 25.08 17.55
CA SER A 128 21.23 26.30 16.75
C SER A 128 20.94 27.59 17.52
N MET A 129 20.15 27.56 18.61
CA MET A 129 19.90 28.73 19.46
C MET A 129 21.18 29.33 20.06
N PHE A 130 22.21 28.51 20.29
CA PHE A 130 23.52 28.97 20.79
C PHE A 130 24.38 29.65 19.71
N VAL A 131 24.07 29.45 18.43
CA VAL A 131 24.82 30.00 17.29
C VAL A 131 24.08 31.16 16.65
N ASN A 132 22.79 30.98 16.36
CA ASN A 132 21.93 32.00 15.77
C ASN A 132 20.47 31.81 16.23
N PRO A 133 19.93 32.72 17.07
CA PRO A 133 18.57 32.61 17.59
C PRO A 133 17.48 32.56 16.52
N PHE A 134 17.67 33.21 15.37
CA PHE A 134 16.70 33.19 14.27
C PHE A 134 16.60 31.81 13.61
N MET A 135 17.73 31.11 13.45
CA MET A 135 17.75 29.72 12.96
C MET A 135 17.04 28.78 13.92
N GLY A 136 17.25 28.97 15.23
CA GLY A 136 16.54 28.20 16.25
C GLY A 136 15.02 28.40 16.20
N LEU A 137 14.56 29.65 16.05
CA LEU A 137 13.15 29.97 15.89
C LEU A 137 12.54 29.35 14.61
N PHE A 138 13.30 29.33 13.51
CA PHE A 138 12.88 28.67 12.27
C PHE A 138 12.64 27.16 12.47
N PHE A 139 13.54 26.46 13.17
CA PHE A 139 13.35 25.05 13.49
C PHE A 139 12.17 24.81 14.46
N LEU A 140 11.93 25.70 15.43
CA LEU A 140 10.76 25.62 16.31
C LEU A 140 9.45 25.81 15.54
N LEU A 141 9.41 26.74 14.59
CA LEU A 141 8.27 26.90 13.68
C LEU A 141 8.07 25.64 12.82
N GLY A 142 9.15 25.07 12.29
CA GLY A 142 9.13 23.80 11.56
C GLY A 142 8.59 22.64 12.41
N ALA A 143 8.96 22.57 13.69
CA ALA A 143 8.45 21.57 14.64
C ALA A 143 6.95 21.77 14.89
N ALA A 144 6.48 23.02 15.07
CA ALA A 144 5.06 23.32 15.24
C ALA A 144 4.23 22.92 14.00
N ILE A 145 4.74 23.20 12.79
CA ILE A 145 4.12 22.77 11.53
C ILE A 145 4.06 21.24 11.46
N ASN A 146 5.13 20.54 11.82
CA ASN A 146 5.15 19.08 11.86
C ASN A 146 4.14 18.50 12.86
N ILE A 147 3.96 19.12 14.03
CA ILE A 147 2.94 18.69 15.01
C ILE A 147 1.53 18.87 14.43
N CYS A 148 1.26 20.01 13.79
CA CYS A 148 -0.01 20.24 13.09
C CYS A 148 -0.24 19.21 11.98
N TYR A 149 0.80 18.89 11.21
CA TYR A 149 0.76 17.87 10.17
C TYR A 149 0.47 16.47 10.74
N ILE A 150 1.11 16.08 11.84
CA ILE A 150 0.86 14.81 12.52
C ILE A 150 -0.61 14.67 12.90
N ASN A 151 -1.21 15.72 13.45
CA ASN A 151 -2.63 15.71 13.82
C ASN A 151 -3.56 15.60 12.59
N ALA A 152 -3.20 16.26 11.48
CA ALA A 152 -3.96 16.19 10.24
C ALA A 152 -3.87 14.80 9.57
N VAL A 153 -2.75 14.10 9.74
CA VAL A 153 -2.46 12.86 9.02
C VAL A 153 -2.76 11.58 9.79
N GLN A 154 -3.19 11.66 11.07
CA GLN A 154 -3.51 10.49 11.91
C GLN A 154 -4.44 9.50 11.22
N ASN A 155 -5.47 10.00 10.54
CA ASN A 155 -6.46 9.17 9.85
C ASN A 155 -5.87 8.43 8.63
N ARG A 156 -4.67 8.76 8.16
CA ARG A 156 -4.04 8.12 6.99
C ARG A 156 -2.97 7.09 7.36
N ILE A 157 -2.55 7.06 8.63
CA ILE A 157 -1.46 6.18 9.09
C ILE A 157 -1.85 4.70 8.93
N ALA A 158 -3.08 4.33 9.29
CA ALA A 158 -3.56 2.96 9.15
C ALA A 158 -3.74 2.55 7.67
N PHE A 159 -4.08 3.50 6.79
CA PHE A 159 -4.10 3.27 5.35
C PHE A 159 -2.70 2.98 4.79
N ALA A 160 -1.72 3.83 5.12
CA ALA A 160 -0.33 3.63 4.70
C ALA A 160 0.25 2.33 5.27
N SER A 161 -0.07 1.99 6.53
CA SER A 161 0.44 0.77 7.17
C SER A 161 -0.09 -0.51 6.53
N ALA A 162 -1.34 -0.55 6.07
CA ALA A 162 -1.90 -1.69 5.36
C ALA A 162 -1.19 -1.94 4.02
N HIS A 163 -0.94 -0.89 3.23
CA HIS A 163 -0.19 -0.99 1.98
C HIS A 163 1.26 -1.43 2.22
N LEU A 164 1.89 -0.89 3.27
CA LEU A 164 3.26 -1.22 3.64
C LEU A 164 3.40 -2.69 4.04
N LYS A 165 2.46 -3.21 4.84
CA LYS A 165 2.38 -4.64 5.16
C LYS A 165 2.22 -5.48 3.91
N LEU A 166 1.32 -5.09 3.01
CA LEU A 166 1.08 -5.82 1.77
C LEU A 166 2.31 -5.86 0.85
N ALA A 167 3.02 -4.74 0.72
CA ALA A 167 4.29 -4.66 0.01
C ALA A 167 5.33 -5.62 0.59
N CYS A 168 5.43 -5.69 1.92
CA CYS A 168 6.32 -6.63 2.59
C CYS A 168 5.94 -8.09 2.35
N VAL A 169 4.65 -8.41 2.35
CA VAL A 169 4.16 -9.77 2.02
C VAL A 169 4.58 -10.14 0.60
N ALA A 170 4.33 -9.27 -0.39
CA ALA A 170 4.70 -9.50 -1.78
C ALA A 170 6.21 -9.78 -1.96
N LEU A 171 7.06 -9.02 -1.26
CA LEU A 171 8.51 -9.17 -1.30
C LEU A 171 9.00 -10.42 -0.55
N SER A 172 8.42 -10.73 0.61
CA SER A 172 8.82 -11.89 1.42
C SER A 172 8.52 -13.23 0.76
N ASN A 173 7.50 -13.27 -0.11
CA ASN A 173 7.23 -14.40 -1.01
C ASN A 173 8.33 -14.63 -2.05
N HIS A 174 9.17 -13.62 -2.34
CA HIS A 174 10.22 -13.68 -3.36
C HIS A 174 11.60 -13.33 -2.76
N LYS A 175 12.10 -14.20 -1.87
CA LYS A 175 13.38 -13.98 -1.16
C LYS A 175 14.58 -13.72 -2.08
N SER A 176 14.56 -14.22 -3.32
CA SER A 176 15.61 -13.97 -4.32
C SER A 176 15.74 -12.51 -4.73
N ILE A 177 14.71 -11.66 -4.54
CA ILE A 177 14.82 -10.21 -4.75
C ILE A 177 15.90 -9.60 -3.85
N PHE A 178 16.01 -10.06 -2.59
CA PHE A 178 17.01 -9.52 -1.65
C PHE A 178 18.43 -9.89 -2.07
N ALA A 179 18.64 -11.13 -2.54
CA ALA A 179 19.93 -11.55 -3.09
C ALA A 179 20.28 -10.77 -4.37
N LEU A 180 19.29 -10.51 -5.23
CA LEU A 180 19.47 -9.68 -6.42
C LEU A 180 19.82 -8.23 -6.05
N ALA A 181 19.16 -7.66 -5.04
CA ALA A 181 19.48 -6.31 -4.54
C ALA A 181 20.93 -6.22 -4.08
N LEU A 182 21.40 -7.22 -3.32
CA LEU A 182 22.81 -7.31 -2.90
C LEU A 182 23.76 -7.39 -4.11
N LEU A 183 23.44 -8.19 -5.11
CA LEU A 183 24.22 -8.26 -6.36
C LEU A 183 24.33 -6.89 -7.04
N PHE A 184 23.24 -6.14 -7.10
CA PHE A 184 23.21 -4.82 -7.74
C PHE A 184 24.05 -3.78 -7.00
N ILE A 185 24.28 -3.94 -5.69
CA ILE A 185 25.25 -3.12 -4.95
C ILE A 185 26.66 -3.38 -5.45
N PHE A 186 27.05 -4.66 -5.62
CA PHE A 186 28.36 -4.99 -6.16
C PHE A 186 28.54 -4.42 -7.58
N VAL A 187 27.50 -4.50 -8.41
CA VAL A 187 27.49 -3.88 -9.75
C VAL A 187 27.64 -2.35 -9.64
N GLN A 188 26.95 -1.70 -8.70
CA GLN A 188 27.07 -0.26 -8.46
C GLN A 188 28.47 0.16 -8.00
N VAL A 189 29.08 -0.60 -7.08
CA VAL A 189 30.44 -0.34 -6.63
C VAL A 189 31.44 -0.55 -7.76
N ALA A 190 31.32 -1.64 -8.52
CA ALA A 190 32.16 -1.91 -9.68
C ALA A 190 32.04 -0.80 -10.73
N TRP A 191 30.82 -0.29 -10.96
CA TRP A 191 30.57 0.86 -11.82
C TRP A 191 31.30 2.11 -11.33
N LEU A 192 31.14 2.48 -10.05
CA LEU A 192 31.80 3.65 -9.47
C LEU A 192 33.32 3.55 -9.53
N VAL A 193 33.89 2.39 -9.20
CA VAL A 193 35.35 2.15 -9.28
C VAL A 193 35.84 2.30 -10.71
N THR A 194 35.17 1.66 -11.67
CA THR A 194 35.54 1.74 -13.10
C THR A 194 35.44 3.18 -13.60
N TRP A 195 34.37 3.89 -13.23
CA TRP A 195 34.18 5.28 -13.59
C TRP A 195 35.25 6.20 -12.95
N SER A 196 35.59 6.01 -11.68
CA SER A 196 36.64 6.79 -11.01
C SER A 196 38.00 6.59 -11.67
N LEU A 197 38.37 5.35 -12.02
CA LEU A 197 39.60 5.06 -12.77
C LEU A 197 39.58 5.76 -14.14
N SER A 198 38.45 5.72 -14.84
CA SER A 198 38.28 6.44 -16.11
C SER A 198 38.40 7.96 -15.93
N ALA A 199 37.79 8.54 -14.89
CA ALA A 199 37.82 9.97 -14.65
C ALA A 199 39.23 10.46 -14.35
N VAL A 200 39.98 9.72 -13.52
CA VAL A 200 41.41 9.99 -13.26
C VAL A 200 42.21 9.86 -14.56
N GLY A 201 42.03 8.77 -15.32
CA GLY A 201 42.73 8.57 -16.59
C GLY A 201 42.48 9.69 -17.59
N VAL A 202 41.24 10.14 -17.74
CA VAL A 202 40.87 11.28 -18.59
C VAL A 202 41.47 12.58 -18.08
N TYR A 203 41.44 12.85 -16.77
CA TYR A 203 42.07 14.05 -16.21
C TYR A 203 43.58 14.09 -16.51
N GLN A 204 44.28 12.96 -16.39
CA GLN A 204 45.71 12.89 -16.69
C GLN A 204 46.03 13.14 -18.17
N LEU A 205 45.15 12.72 -19.09
CA LEU A 205 45.29 13.04 -20.50
C LEU A 205 45.22 14.56 -20.75
N PHE A 206 44.28 15.25 -20.11
CA PHE A 206 44.21 16.72 -20.20
C PHE A 206 45.39 17.41 -19.51
N ARG A 207 45.78 16.94 -18.31
CA ARG A 207 46.94 17.44 -17.56
C ARG A 207 48.23 17.37 -18.39
N SER A 208 48.47 16.24 -19.06
CA SER A 208 49.69 16.01 -19.86
C SER A 208 49.67 16.74 -21.20
N ALA A 209 48.49 17.03 -21.76
CA ALA A 209 48.35 17.73 -23.02
C ALA A 209 48.38 19.26 -22.89
N ASP A 210 48.10 19.81 -21.71
CA ASP A 210 48.01 21.24 -21.47
C ASP A 210 49.37 21.86 -21.09
N PRO A 211 49.99 22.67 -21.97
CA PRO A 211 51.28 23.30 -21.69
C PRO A 211 51.21 24.40 -20.61
N SER A 212 50.01 24.89 -20.28
CA SER A 212 49.77 25.90 -19.23
C SER A 212 49.43 25.30 -17.86
N CYS A 213 49.35 23.98 -17.74
CA CYS A 213 48.84 23.31 -16.52
C CYS A 213 49.58 23.70 -15.23
N GLU A 214 50.91 23.85 -15.25
CA GLU A 214 51.65 24.31 -14.06
C GLU A 214 51.22 25.71 -13.61
N GLN A 215 50.91 26.60 -14.57
CA GLN A 215 50.47 27.95 -14.28
C GLN A 215 49.01 27.97 -13.78
N GLU A 216 48.14 27.11 -14.32
CA GLU A 216 46.76 26.96 -13.86
C GLU A 216 46.68 26.35 -12.44
N GLU A 217 47.44 25.29 -12.15
CA GLU A 217 47.51 24.70 -10.80
C GLU A 217 48.03 25.72 -9.77
N SER A 218 49.00 26.56 -10.15
CA SER A 218 49.51 27.63 -9.27
C SER A 218 48.45 28.68 -8.90
N ARG A 219 47.41 28.84 -9.73
CA ARG A 219 46.25 29.72 -9.49
C ARG A 219 45.10 28.99 -8.79
N GLY A 220 45.24 27.71 -8.50
CA GLY A 220 44.18 26.86 -7.94
C GLY A 220 43.10 26.47 -8.95
N GLU A 221 43.39 26.55 -10.25
CA GLU A 221 42.46 26.15 -11.32
C GLU A 221 42.75 24.71 -11.80
N LEU A 222 41.72 24.01 -12.31
CA LEU A 222 41.90 22.68 -12.89
C LEU A 222 42.53 22.76 -14.28
N CYS A 223 43.50 21.90 -14.56
CA CYS A 223 44.17 21.83 -15.85
C CYS A 223 43.23 21.42 -17.00
N GLY A 224 43.47 21.97 -18.20
CA GLY A 224 42.79 21.58 -19.44
C GLY A 224 41.70 22.54 -19.92
N GLY A 225 41.57 23.71 -19.27
CA GLY A 225 40.73 24.82 -19.69
C GLY A 225 39.28 24.45 -20.07
N ALA A 226 38.75 25.12 -21.10
CA ALA A 226 37.36 24.93 -21.54
C ALA A 226 37.05 23.52 -22.05
N GLY A 227 38.03 22.84 -22.66
CA GLY A 227 37.87 21.46 -23.15
C GLY A 227 37.66 20.46 -22.02
N PHE A 228 38.40 20.61 -20.93
CA PHE A 228 38.23 19.77 -19.74
C PHE A 228 36.90 20.06 -19.04
N ASN A 229 36.47 21.33 -18.95
CA ASN A 229 35.16 21.68 -18.37
C ASN A 229 33.98 21.00 -19.08
N VAL A 230 34.00 20.95 -20.42
CA VAL A 230 32.99 20.21 -21.20
C VAL A 230 33.09 18.71 -20.94
N THR A 231 34.30 18.18 -20.80
CA THR A 231 34.54 16.76 -20.52
C THR A 231 34.03 16.36 -19.14
N ILE A 232 34.23 17.19 -18.10
CA ILE A 232 33.69 16.96 -16.76
C ILE A 232 32.17 16.85 -16.81
N PHE A 233 31.48 17.71 -17.58
CA PHE A 233 30.03 17.60 -17.73
C PHE A 233 29.60 16.22 -18.25
N PHE A 234 30.23 15.73 -19.32
CA PHE A 234 29.92 14.39 -19.85
C PHE A 234 30.33 13.26 -18.91
N LEU A 235 31.41 13.40 -18.14
CA LEU A 235 31.80 12.46 -17.10
C LEU A 235 30.76 12.43 -15.95
N LEU A 236 30.21 13.58 -15.56
CA LEU A 236 29.13 13.68 -14.58
C LEU A 236 27.85 13.03 -15.12
N VAL A 237 27.45 13.33 -16.36
CA VAL A 237 26.31 12.65 -17.01
C VAL A 237 26.55 11.13 -17.01
N SER A 238 27.77 10.70 -17.34
CA SER A 238 28.16 9.30 -17.34
C SER A 238 27.94 8.62 -15.98
N VAL A 239 28.48 9.17 -14.87
CA VAL A 239 28.37 8.52 -13.55
C VAL A 239 26.92 8.41 -13.10
N TYR A 240 26.15 9.50 -13.25
CA TYR A 240 24.73 9.51 -12.89
C TYR A 240 23.92 8.59 -13.80
N TRP A 241 24.24 8.52 -15.09
CA TRP A 241 23.51 7.66 -16.02
C TRP A 241 23.70 6.19 -15.68
N GLY A 242 24.93 5.75 -15.40
CA GLY A 242 25.17 4.38 -14.96
C GLY A 242 24.47 4.04 -13.63
N GLN A 243 24.51 4.95 -12.65
CA GLN A 243 23.81 4.78 -11.38
C GLN A 243 22.29 4.67 -11.56
N GLN A 244 21.70 5.56 -12.35
CA GLN A 244 20.27 5.57 -12.65
C GLN A 244 19.86 4.28 -13.37
N VAL A 245 20.63 3.80 -14.35
CA VAL A 245 20.31 2.56 -15.07
C VAL A 245 20.32 1.35 -14.13
N ILE A 246 21.34 1.21 -13.28
CA ILE A 246 21.42 0.11 -12.31
C ILE A 246 20.21 0.13 -11.37
N GLN A 247 19.87 1.30 -10.81
CA GLN A 247 18.73 1.45 -9.92
C GLN A 247 17.40 1.14 -10.63
N ASN A 248 17.19 1.65 -11.83
CA ASN A 248 15.91 1.53 -12.55
C ASN A 248 15.71 0.13 -13.17
N VAL A 249 16.77 -0.61 -13.47
CA VAL A 249 16.67 -2.06 -13.77
C VAL A 249 16.14 -2.82 -12.56
N MET A 250 16.60 -2.49 -11.35
CA MET A 250 16.05 -3.10 -10.13
C MET A 250 14.59 -2.71 -9.92
N THR A 251 14.25 -1.43 -10.09
CA THR A 251 12.87 -0.92 -10.00
C THR A 251 11.91 -1.69 -10.93
N CYS A 252 12.27 -1.81 -12.21
CA CYS A 252 11.45 -2.54 -13.20
C CYS A 252 11.33 -4.03 -12.86
N THR A 253 12.39 -4.63 -12.32
CA THR A 253 12.41 -6.04 -11.91
C THR A 253 11.50 -6.30 -10.72
N VAL A 254 11.53 -5.44 -9.70
CA VAL A 254 10.64 -5.53 -8.54
C VAL A 254 9.19 -5.31 -8.97
N ALA A 255 8.92 -4.28 -9.78
CA ALA A 255 7.57 -4.00 -10.28
C ALA A 255 6.99 -5.18 -11.09
N GLY A 256 7.79 -5.75 -12.00
CA GLY A 256 7.38 -6.94 -12.75
C GLY A 256 7.12 -8.15 -11.85
N THR A 257 7.90 -8.32 -10.78
CA THR A 257 7.74 -9.43 -9.85
C THR A 257 6.48 -9.26 -8.99
N VAL A 258 6.29 -8.09 -8.39
CA VAL A 258 5.14 -7.78 -7.55
C VAL A 258 3.84 -7.82 -8.34
N ALA A 259 3.83 -7.33 -9.59
CA ALA A 259 2.65 -7.48 -10.45
C ALA A 259 2.40 -8.95 -10.85
N THR A 260 3.45 -9.74 -11.09
CA THR A 260 3.27 -11.18 -11.35
C THR A 260 2.63 -11.88 -10.14
N TRP A 261 3.04 -11.50 -8.93
CA TRP A 261 2.41 -11.93 -7.69
C TRP A 261 0.97 -11.44 -7.54
N TRP A 262 0.70 -10.18 -7.85
CA TRP A 262 -0.65 -9.62 -7.79
C TRP A 262 -1.65 -10.41 -8.64
N TYR A 263 -1.30 -10.72 -9.89
CA TYR A 263 -2.23 -11.32 -10.85
C TYR A 263 -2.27 -12.86 -10.86
N ASN A 264 -1.33 -13.55 -10.21
CA ASN A 264 -1.23 -15.01 -10.29
C ASN A 264 -1.04 -15.65 -8.91
N ALA A 265 -1.70 -16.80 -8.67
CA ALA A 265 -1.52 -17.59 -7.45
C ALA A 265 -0.21 -18.40 -7.42
N ARG A 266 0.41 -18.65 -8.58
CA ARG A 266 1.72 -19.30 -8.71
C ARG A 266 2.70 -18.36 -9.40
N THR A 267 3.85 -18.14 -8.79
CA THR A 267 4.84 -17.13 -9.21
C THR A 267 6.23 -17.73 -9.47
N GLU A 268 6.27 -18.94 -10.04
CA GLU A 268 7.55 -19.58 -10.37
C GLU A 268 8.40 -18.68 -11.28
N SER A 269 9.67 -18.49 -10.91
CA SER A 269 10.65 -17.70 -11.66
C SER A 269 10.25 -16.23 -11.93
N ALA A 270 9.30 -15.65 -11.19
CA ALA A 270 8.83 -14.27 -11.41
C ALA A 270 9.95 -13.22 -11.37
N VAL A 271 10.93 -13.41 -10.46
CA VAL A 271 12.12 -12.54 -10.34
C VAL A 271 13.02 -12.66 -11.56
N ALA A 272 13.36 -13.89 -11.95
CA ALA A 272 14.27 -14.14 -13.07
C ALA A 272 13.65 -13.68 -14.40
N GLY A 273 12.36 -13.96 -14.63
CA GLY A 273 11.65 -13.52 -15.83
C GLY A 273 11.50 -11.99 -15.91
N SER A 274 11.28 -11.32 -14.77
CA SER A 274 11.23 -9.86 -14.72
C SER A 274 12.61 -9.23 -14.91
N LEU A 275 13.66 -9.80 -14.33
CA LEU A 275 15.03 -9.36 -14.53
C LEU A 275 15.46 -9.51 -15.99
N TYR A 276 15.18 -10.68 -16.59
CA TYR A 276 15.50 -10.94 -17.99
C TYR A 276 14.84 -9.91 -18.91
N ARG A 277 13.55 -9.60 -18.68
CA ARG A 277 12.83 -8.57 -19.43
C ARG A 277 13.45 -7.18 -19.25
N SER A 278 13.80 -6.81 -18.02
CA SER A 278 14.46 -5.53 -17.71
C SER A 278 15.83 -5.38 -18.39
N LEU A 279 16.59 -6.47 -18.52
CA LEU A 279 17.92 -6.48 -19.16
C LEU A 279 17.88 -6.68 -20.69
N THR A 280 16.70 -6.97 -21.26
CA THR A 280 16.56 -7.24 -22.69
C THR A 280 15.55 -6.27 -23.34
N SER A 281 14.29 -6.67 -23.44
CA SER A 281 13.26 -5.93 -24.19
C SER A 281 12.97 -4.54 -23.64
N SER A 282 13.07 -4.35 -22.31
CA SER A 282 12.80 -3.08 -21.64
C SER A 282 14.07 -2.23 -21.38
N PHE A 283 15.26 -2.77 -21.69
CA PHE A 283 16.52 -2.14 -21.30
C PHE A 283 16.73 -0.76 -21.94
N GLY A 284 16.35 -0.60 -23.22
CA GLY A 284 16.43 0.70 -23.91
C GLY A 284 15.56 1.77 -23.26
N SER A 285 14.34 1.41 -22.85
CA SER A 285 13.41 2.32 -22.18
C SER A 285 13.92 2.73 -20.80
N ILE A 286 14.56 1.80 -20.08
CA ILE A 286 15.24 2.09 -18.81
C ILE A 286 16.41 3.06 -19.03
N CYS A 287 17.24 2.83 -20.05
CA CYS A 287 18.35 3.71 -20.40
C CYS A 287 17.89 5.12 -20.77
N PHE A 288 16.80 5.23 -21.55
CA PHE A 288 16.25 6.52 -21.96
C PHE A 288 15.76 7.36 -20.79
N GLY A 289 14.90 6.82 -19.93
CA GLY A 289 14.42 7.55 -18.75
C GLY A 289 15.56 7.96 -17.81
N SER A 290 16.57 7.08 -17.68
CA SER A 290 17.70 7.28 -16.77
C SER A 290 18.63 8.40 -17.26
N LEU A 291 18.77 8.55 -18.58
CA LEU A 291 19.58 9.60 -19.19
C LEU A 291 19.02 11.00 -18.89
N ILE A 292 17.69 11.16 -18.91
CA ILE A 292 17.05 12.46 -18.65
C ILE A 292 17.39 12.94 -17.24
N VAL A 293 17.24 12.06 -16.24
CA VAL A 293 17.55 12.40 -14.84
C VAL A 293 19.05 12.63 -14.66
N ALA A 294 19.90 11.82 -15.29
CA ALA A 294 21.34 11.96 -15.20
C ALA A 294 21.85 13.31 -15.75
N VAL A 295 21.26 13.81 -16.84
CA VAL A 295 21.59 15.14 -17.38
C VAL A 295 21.19 16.25 -16.42
N LEU A 296 20.00 16.16 -15.83
CA LEU A 296 19.54 17.14 -14.83
C LEU A 296 20.43 17.15 -13.58
N GLN A 297 20.83 15.97 -13.10
CA GLN A 297 21.77 15.80 -11.99
C GLN A 297 23.14 16.40 -12.30
N ALA A 298 23.68 16.16 -13.50
CA ALA A 298 24.94 16.75 -13.93
C ALA A 298 24.86 18.30 -14.01
N LEU A 299 23.79 18.84 -14.61
CA LEU A 299 23.56 20.28 -14.70
C LEU A 299 23.47 20.92 -13.32
N ARG A 300 22.71 20.32 -12.40
CA ARG A 300 22.57 20.79 -11.03
C ARG A 300 23.90 20.79 -10.29
N THR A 301 24.70 19.74 -10.44
CA THR A 301 26.04 19.67 -9.85
C THR A 301 26.94 20.78 -10.37
N ILE A 302 26.94 21.06 -11.67
CA ILE A 302 27.73 22.17 -12.24
C ILE A 302 27.24 23.52 -11.72
N VAL A 303 25.94 23.78 -11.73
CA VAL A 303 25.38 25.05 -11.23
C VAL A 303 25.70 25.26 -9.75
N ARG A 304 25.67 24.20 -8.94
CA ARG A 304 26.09 24.24 -7.53
C ARG A 304 27.57 24.58 -7.40
N THR A 305 28.44 23.99 -8.22
CA THR A 305 29.88 24.31 -8.23
C THR A 305 30.12 25.77 -8.62
N ILE A 306 29.41 26.27 -9.65
CA ILE A 306 29.48 27.68 -10.07
C ILE A 306 29.01 28.60 -8.95
N LYS A 307 27.91 28.25 -8.27
CA LYS A 307 27.39 29.02 -7.14
C LYS A 307 28.42 29.13 -6.01
N ASN A 308 29.04 28.01 -5.64
CA ASN A 308 30.03 27.98 -4.58
C ASN A 308 31.28 28.81 -4.96
N LYS A 309 31.79 28.65 -6.19
CA LYS A 309 32.93 29.43 -6.68
C LYS A 309 32.61 30.92 -6.78
N ALA A 310 31.43 31.29 -7.27
CA ALA A 310 31.00 32.69 -7.32
C ALA A 310 30.85 33.33 -5.93
N ALA A 311 30.48 32.55 -4.92
CA ALA A 311 30.43 32.99 -3.54
C ALA A 311 31.83 33.16 -2.93
N GLU A 312 32.79 32.32 -3.31
CA GLU A 312 34.21 32.47 -2.95
C GLU A 312 34.85 33.70 -3.62
N ASP A 313 34.48 33.98 -4.87
CA ASP A 313 34.97 35.12 -5.66
C ASP A 313 34.27 36.46 -5.34
N ASP A 314 33.43 36.52 -4.29
CA ASP A 314 32.58 37.67 -3.93
C ASP A 314 31.68 38.19 -5.08
N ASN A 315 31.41 37.36 -6.08
CA ASN A 315 30.55 37.68 -7.21
C ASN A 315 29.08 37.39 -6.88
N VAL A 316 28.48 38.30 -6.10
CA VAL A 316 27.11 38.19 -5.59
C VAL A 316 26.09 37.98 -6.73
N ALA A 317 26.25 38.68 -7.86
CA ALA A 317 25.31 38.58 -8.98
C ALA A 317 25.29 37.18 -9.59
N LEU A 318 26.47 36.60 -9.86
CA LEU A 318 26.58 35.25 -10.40
C LEU A 318 26.12 34.20 -9.38
N ALA A 319 26.44 34.37 -8.10
CA ALA A 319 25.96 33.49 -7.03
C ALA A 319 24.43 33.49 -6.92
N CYS A 320 23.78 34.66 -7.04
CA CYS A 320 22.32 34.78 -7.05
C CYS A 320 21.69 34.06 -8.26
N VAL A 321 22.22 34.27 -9.47
CA VAL A 321 21.71 33.61 -10.68
C VAL A 321 21.89 32.09 -10.60
N ALA A 322 23.06 31.62 -10.13
CA ALA A 322 23.32 30.20 -9.95
C ALA A 322 22.41 29.58 -8.87
N CYS A 323 22.09 30.30 -7.80
CA CYS A 323 21.13 29.87 -6.79
C CYS A 323 19.71 29.68 -7.38
N LEU A 324 19.25 30.64 -8.20
CA LEU A 324 17.95 30.51 -8.88
C LEU A 324 17.93 29.33 -9.86
N ALA A 325 19.00 29.17 -10.64
CA ALA A 325 19.13 28.05 -11.56
C ALA A 325 19.17 26.69 -10.83
N GLU A 326 19.89 26.58 -9.71
CA GLU A 326 19.90 25.37 -8.88
C GLU A 326 18.49 25.04 -8.36
N CYS A 327 17.74 26.05 -7.93
CA CYS A 327 16.35 25.87 -7.46
C CYS A 327 15.43 25.35 -8.59
N ILE A 328 15.48 25.98 -9.78
CA ILE A 328 14.70 25.55 -10.95
C ILE A 328 15.06 24.13 -11.37
N LEU A 329 16.36 23.82 -11.46
CA LEU A 329 16.83 22.49 -11.82
C LEU A 329 16.39 21.45 -10.80
N ASN A 330 16.44 21.77 -9.50
CA ASN A 330 15.97 20.87 -8.45
C ASN A 330 14.45 20.62 -8.58
N CYS A 331 13.65 21.63 -8.90
CA CYS A 331 12.21 21.45 -9.16
C CYS A 331 11.95 20.56 -10.39
N ILE A 332 12.68 20.77 -11.49
CA ILE A 332 12.53 19.97 -12.71
C ILE A 332 13.00 18.52 -12.46
N GLU A 333 14.14 18.34 -11.81
CA GLU A 333 14.66 17.02 -11.43
C GLU A 333 13.65 16.26 -10.59
N SER A 334 13.12 16.85 -9.52
CA SER A 334 12.10 16.21 -8.66
C SER A 334 10.83 15.84 -9.43
N LEU A 335 10.37 16.69 -10.35
CA LEU A 335 9.19 16.41 -11.17
C LEU A 335 9.44 15.23 -12.12
N VAL A 336 10.61 15.21 -12.77
CA VAL A 336 10.99 14.14 -13.70
C VAL A 336 11.20 12.82 -12.95
N GLU A 337 11.86 12.83 -11.79
CA GLU A 337 12.03 11.63 -10.95
C GLU A 337 10.68 11.04 -10.52
N TYR A 338 9.75 11.89 -10.08
CA TYR A 338 8.40 11.46 -9.72
C TYR A 338 7.69 10.80 -10.90
N PHE A 339 7.70 11.43 -12.09
CA PHE A 339 7.09 10.86 -13.29
C PHE A 339 7.75 9.55 -13.71
N ASN A 340 9.09 9.53 -13.72
CA ASN A 340 9.89 8.39 -14.15
C ASN A 340 9.61 7.16 -13.30
N MET A 341 9.43 7.32 -12.00
CA MET A 341 9.10 6.24 -11.07
C MET A 341 7.83 5.47 -11.48
N TRP A 342 6.77 6.19 -11.86
CA TRP A 342 5.52 5.59 -12.34
C TRP A 342 5.68 4.97 -13.74
N ALA A 343 6.40 5.65 -14.63
CA ALA A 343 6.72 5.13 -15.96
C ALA A 343 7.50 3.81 -15.88
N TYR A 344 8.53 3.71 -15.03
CA TYR A 344 9.30 2.49 -14.82
C TYR A 344 8.49 1.36 -14.21
N THR A 345 7.51 1.68 -13.36
CA THR A 345 6.57 0.66 -12.86
C THR A 345 5.85 0.01 -14.04
N TYR A 346 5.32 0.79 -14.98
CA TYR A 346 4.68 0.28 -16.20
C TYR A 346 5.65 -0.44 -17.15
N VAL A 347 6.87 0.08 -17.34
CA VAL A 347 7.92 -0.61 -18.11
C VAL A 347 8.24 -1.98 -17.50
N GLY A 348 8.26 -2.07 -16.17
CA GLY A 348 8.45 -3.33 -15.43
C GLY A 348 7.30 -4.31 -15.60
N ILE A 349 6.05 -3.85 -15.48
CA ILE A 349 4.84 -4.70 -15.55
C ILE A 349 4.59 -5.20 -16.98
N TYR A 350 4.60 -4.29 -17.95
CA TYR A 350 4.13 -4.53 -19.32
C TYR A 350 5.25 -4.64 -20.34
N GLY A 351 6.40 -4.00 -20.10
CA GLY A 351 7.47 -3.91 -21.10
C GLY A 351 7.12 -2.97 -22.25
N PHE A 352 6.46 -1.85 -21.98
CA PHE A 352 6.24 -0.78 -22.97
C PHE A 352 7.50 0.05 -23.22
N ASP A 353 7.51 0.80 -24.32
CA ASP A 353 8.45 1.92 -24.48
C ASP A 353 8.19 2.99 -23.40
N PHE A 354 9.22 3.75 -23.07
CA PHE A 354 9.18 4.65 -21.91
C PHE A 354 8.07 5.71 -22.02
N ARG A 355 7.85 6.26 -23.22
CA ARG A 355 6.88 7.33 -23.45
C ARG A 355 5.46 6.81 -23.36
N SER A 356 5.20 5.66 -23.98
CA SER A 356 3.89 5.00 -23.90
C SER A 356 3.58 4.56 -22.46
N ALA A 357 4.57 4.03 -21.74
CA ALA A 357 4.44 3.65 -20.33
C ALA A 357 4.05 4.85 -19.45
N GLY A 358 4.80 5.95 -19.57
CA GLY A 358 4.54 7.18 -18.81
C GLY A 358 3.18 7.80 -19.13
N LYS A 359 2.76 7.78 -20.40
CA LYS A 359 1.42 8.27 -20.79
C LYS A 359 0.32 7.38 -20.24
N ALA A 360 0.48 6.05 -20.31
CA ALA A 360 -0.51 5.09 -19.85
C ALA A 360 -0.76 5.20 -18.34
N VAL A 361 0.30 5.29 -17.53
CA VAL A 361 0.16 5.41 -16.07
C VAL A 361 -0.48 6.73 -15.64
N MET A 362 -0.14 7.85 -16.31
CA MET A 362 -0.78 9.13 -16.02
C MET A 362 -2.26 9.09 -16.40
N GLN A 363 -2.61 8.50 -17.55
CA GLN A 363 -4.00 8.31 -17.95
C GLN A 363 -4.77 7.42 -16.97
N LEU A 364 -4.14 6.40 -16.40
CA LEU A 364 -4.74 5.57 -15.36
C LEU A 364 -5.06 6.41 -14.11
N PHE A 365 -4.10 7.19 -13.62
CA PHE A 365 -4.32 7.97 -12.40
C PHE A 365 -5.33 9.09 -12.59
N ASP A 366 -5.31 9.76 -13.75
CA ASP A 366 -6.29 10.79 -14.09
C ASP A 366 -7.71 10.20 -14.20
N SER A 367 -7.85 9.04 -14.86
CA SER A 367 -9.16 8.38 -15.03
C SER A 367 -9.73 7.83 -13.72
N ARG A 368 -8.87 7.41 -12.78
CA ARG A 368 -9.32 6.95 -11.45
C ARG A 368 -9.44 8.07 -10.42
N GLY A 369 -8.85 9.25 -10.64
CA GLY A 369 -8.79 10.34 -9.65
C GLY A 369 -7.80 10.10 -8.50
N TRP A 370 -6.72 9.35 -8.78
CA TRP A 370 -5.83 8.79 -7.76
C TRP A 370 -4.63 9.67 -7.39
N THR A 371 -4.39 10.75 -8.13
CA THR A 371 -3.25 11.66 -7.95
C THR A 371 -3.18 12.23 -6.52
N ALA A 372 -4.32 12.50 -5.89
CA ALA A 372 -4.38 12.98 -4.50
C ALA A 372 -4.02 11.90 -3.47
N VAL A 373 -4.42 10.65 -3.69
CA VAL A 373 -4.15 9.54 -2.76
C VAL A 373 -2.68 9.15 -2.77
N ILE A 374 -2.07 9.16 -3.95
CA ILE A 374 -0.65 8.83 -4.15
C ILE A 374 0.27 9.87 -3.51
N ASN A 375 -0.07 11.14 -3.60
CA ASN A 375 0.73 12.23 -3.04
C ASN A 375 0.71 12.27 -1.50
N ASP A 376 -0.19 11.52 -0.86
CA ASP A 376 -0.33 11.44 0.59
C ASP A 376 0.43 10.23 1.21
N ASP A 377 1.34 9.59 0.48
CA ASP A 377 2.14 8.46 0.99
C ASP A 377 3.17 8.88 2.04
N LEU A 378 3.04 8.31 3.25
CA LEU A 378 3.90 8.53 4.41
C LEU A 378 5.03 7.51 4.55
N SER A 379 5.05 6.49 3.69
CA SER A 379 5.87 5.29 3.86
C SER A 379 7.36 5.59 3.74
N SER A 380 7.76 6.48 2.83
CA SER A 380 9.17 6.81 2.54
C SER A 380 9.90 7.41 3.76
N THR A 381 9.27 8.36 4.46
CA THR A 381 9.81 8.97 5.68
C THR A 381 9.97 7.94 6.80
N ALA A 382 8.96 7.10 7.00
CA ALA A 382 8.98 6.07 8.02
C ALA A 382 10.07 5.04 7.77
N LEU A 383 10.27 4.64 6.51
CA LEU A 383 11.32 3.73 6.12
C LEU A 383 12.73 4.31 6.31
N SER A 384 12.91 5.60 6.00
CA SER A 384 14.19 6.30 6.15
C SER A 384 14.64 6.43 7.60
N ILE A 385 13.71 6.71 8.52
CA ILE A 385 14.02 6.78 9.97
C ILE A 385 14.36 5.38 10.51
N GLY A 386 13.67 4.34 10.04
CA GLY A 386 14.03 2.95 10.33
C GLY A 386 15.46 2.62 9.89
N ALA A 387 15.82 3.01 8.67
CA ALA A 387 17.17 2.83 8.14
C ALA A 387 18.23 3.61 8.93
N PHE A 388 17.92 4.84 9.37
CA PHE A 388 18.78 5.60 10.27
C PHE A 388 19.03 4.87 11.59
N GLY A 389 17.99 4.27 12.17
CA GLY A 389 18.11 3.43 13.36
C GLY A 389 19.06 2.24 13.17
N VAL A 390 18.97 1.55 12.03
CA VAL A 390 19.90 0.46 11.67
C VAL A 390 21.34 0.99 11.50
N GLY A 391 21.51 2.15 10.89
CA GLY A 391 22.80 2.85 10.80
C GLY A 391 23.39 3.15 12.18
N VAL A 392 22.59 3.64 13.13
CA VAL A 392 23.09 3.89 14.50
C VAL A 392 23.53 2.60 15.18
N LEU A 393 22.73 1.52 15.10
CA LEU A 393 23.06 0.23 15.73
C LEU A 393 24.35 -0.38 15.18
N THR A 394 24.53 -0.37 13.86
CA THR A 394 25.77 -0.82 13.21
C THR A 394 26.95 0.11 13.48
N GLY A 395 26.73 1.43 13.56
CA GLY A 395 27.73 2.42 13.96
C GLY A 395 28.26 2.17 15.37
N VAL A 396 27.40 1.79 16.31
CA VAL A 396 27.81 1.39 17.67
C VAL A 396 28.71 0.15 17.62
N ILE A 397 28.41 -0.86 16.78
CA ILE A 397 29.31 -2.00 16.57
C ILE A 397 30.65 -1.52 16.01
N GLY A 398 30.66 -0.58 15.05
CA GLY A 398 31.87 0.05 14.54
C GLY A 398 32.72 0.72 15.64
N LEU A 399 32.09 1.44 16.57
CA LEU A 399 32.77 2.05 17.73
C LEU A 399 33.32 1.00 18.70
N VAL A 400 32.60 -0.11 18.90
CA VAL A 400 33.09 -1.25 19.69
C VAL A 400 34.32 -1.88 19.02
N VAL A 401 34.29 -2.08 17.71
CA VAL A 401 35.45 -2.56 16.94
C VAL A 401 36.62 -1.60 17.10
N ALA A 402 36.41 -0.28 16.97
CA ALA A 402 37.46 0.72 17.16
C ALA A 402 38.17 0.62 18.52
N LYS A 403 37.40 0.33 19.58
CA LYS A 403 37.91 0.19 20.94
C LYS A 403 38.80 -1.04 21.13
N PHE A 404 38.47 -2.15 20.46
CA PHE A 404 39.20 -3.42 20.58
C PHE A 404 40.20 -3.65 19.43
N ALA A 405 40.18 -2.82 18.40
CA ALA A 405 41.07 -2.91 17.25
C ALA A 405 42.51 -2.50 17.62
N PRO A 406 43.52 -3.32 17.29
CA PRO A 406 44.92 -2.95 17.36
C PRO A 406 45.24 -1.63 16.65
N VAL A 407 46.11 -0.81 17.25
CA VAL A 407 46.47 0.53 16.73
C VAL A 407 47.15 0.45 15.36
N ASP A 408 47.89 -0.62 15.09
CA ASP A 408 48.60 -0.84 13.81
C ASP A 408 47.65 -0.96 12.61
N TRP A 409 46.35 -1.18 12.83
CA TRP A 409 45.35 -1.24 11.75
C TRP A 409 45.11 0.13 11.11
N THR A 410 45.29 1.23 11.86
CA THR A 410 45.00 2.59 11.37
C THR A 410 46.23 3.46 11.15
N VAL A 411 47.43 2.95 11.45
CA VAL A 411 48.70 3.67 11.26
C VAL A 411 48.92 4.07 9.79
N GLY A 412 48.52 3.22 8.83
CA GLY A 412 48.62 3.54 7.40
C GLY A 412 47.78 4.73 6.94
N PHE A 413 46.78 5.13 7.72
CA PHE A 413 45.96 6.32 7.47
C PHE A 413 46.41 7.57 8.25
N GLY A 414 47.47 7.46 9.06
CA GLY A 414 47.92 8.54 9.94
C GLY A 414 46.88 8.94 11.01
N ALA A 415 45.95 8.05 11.33
CA ALA A 415 44.81 8.34 12.19
C ALA A 415 45.23 8.36 13.68
N ASP A 416 44.93 9.46 14.37
CA ASP A 416 44.97 9.52 15.83
C ASP A 416 43.82 8.70 16.44
N ASP A 417 43.79 8.59 17.77
CA ASP A 417 42.76 7.83 18.49
C ASP A 417 41.35 8.30 18.13
N THR A 418 41.14 9.62 18.01
CA THR A 418 39.85 10.20 17.61
C THR A 418 39.45 9.77 16.20
N THR A 419 40.38 9.90 15.25
CA THR A 419 40.15 9.55 13.85
C THR A 419 39.83 8.05 13.70
N ARG A 420 40.44 7.17 14.50
CA ARG A 420 40.10 5.74 14.52
C ARG A 420 38.64 5.48 14.86
N TYR A 421 38.11 6.11 15.91
CA TYR A 421 36.69 5.96 16.28
C TYR A 421 35.77 6.52 15.20
N VAL A 422 36.12 7.67 14.61
CA VAL A 422 35.35 8.29 13.52
C VAL A 422 35.31 7.37 12.29
N ILE A 423 36.45 6.79 11.89
CA ILE A 423 36.53 5.87 10.73
C ILE A 423 35.64 4.66 10.95
N PHE A 424 35.84 3.89 12.03
CA PHE A 424 35.09 2.64 12.22
C PHE A 424 33.62 2.87 12.57
N GLY A 425 33.31 3.89 13.38
CA GLY A 425 31.93 4.28 13.68
C GLY A 425 31.19 4.76 12.43
N GLY A 426 31.84 5.59 11.61
CA GLY A 426 31.30 6.05 10.34
C GLY A 426 31.11 4.93 9.33
N LEU A 427 32.09 4.03 9.18
CA LEU A 427 31.98 2.84 8.33
C LEU A 427 30.80 1.95 8.75
N GLY A 428 30.64 1.72 10.07
CA GLY A 428 29.50 0.98 10.61
C GLY A 428 28.18 1.65 10.25
N PHE A 429 28.06 2.96 10.51
CA PHE A 429 26.84 3.72 10.22
C PHE A 429 26.48 3.69 8.73
N ILE A 430 27.43 3.96 7.85
CA ILE A 430 27.21 3.97 6.40
C ILE A 430 26.82 2.57 5.91
N ALA A 431 27.47 1.51 6.40
CA ALA A 431 27.13 0.14 6.03
C ALA A 431 25.70 -0.23 6.46
N GLY A 432 25.30 0.09 7.70
CA GLY A 432 23.93 -0.19 8.17
C GLY A 432 22.87 0.65 7.48
N PHE A 433 23.11 1.96 7.37
CA PHE A 433 22.15 2.88 6.76
C PHE A 433 21.92 2.53 5.29
N SER A 434 23.00 2.31 4.52
CA SER A 434 22.89 1.92 3.12
C SER A 434 22.13 0.60 2.95
N MET A 435 22.48 -0.44 3.72
CA MET A 435 21.81 -1.73 3.65
C MET A 435 20.31 -1.63 3.95
N ALA A 436 19.94 -0.87 4.98
CA ALA A 436 18.54 -0.66 5.30
C ALA A 436 17.81 0.19 4.24
N MET A 437 18.46 1.20 3.66
CA MET A 437 17.89 2.01 2.57
C MET A 437 17.68 1.20 1.28
N ILE A 438 18.53 0.21 1.01
CA ILE A 438 18.32 -0.71 -0.11
C ILE A 438 17.02 -1.48 0.10
N LEU A 439 16.81 -2.06 1.30
CA LEU A 439 15.55 -2.73 1.61
C LEU A 439 14.35 -1.78 1.58
N ALA A 440 14.51 -0.55 2.09
CA ALA A 440 13.49 0.49 2.03
C ALA A 440 13.06 0.75 0.58
N ASN A 441 14.01 0.91 -0.34
CA ASN A 441 13.73 1.17 -1.75
C ASN A 441 13.00 0.01 -2.44
N LEU A 442 13.27 -1.25 -2.05
CA LEU A 442 12.50 -2.40 -2.52
C LEU A 442 11.03 -2.30 -2.07
N VAL A 443 10.81 -1.96 -0.80
CA VAL A 443 9.47 -1.80 -0.23
C VAL A 443 8.73 -0.64 -0.90
N ILE A 444 9.38 0.50 -1.10
CA ILE A 444 8.82 1.66 -1.82
C ILE A 444 8.42 1.28 -3.25
N THR A 445 9.28 0.55 -3.97
CA THR A 445 8.95 0.11 -5.33
C THR A 445 7.77 -0.86 -5.35
N ALA A 446 7.71 -1.79 -4.40
CA ALA A 446 6.58 -2.71 -4.26
C ALA A 446 5.28 -1.96 -3.93
N LEU A 447 5.33 -0.95 -3.08
CA LEU A 447 4.21 -0.06 -2.77
C LEU A 447 3.67 0.63 -4.02
N HIS A 448 4.52 1.27 -4.81
CA HIS A 448 4.09 1.93 -6.05
C HIS A 448 3.44 0.95 -7.03
N THR A 449 4.00 -0.27 -7.10
CA THR A 449 3.44 -1.33 -7.94
C THR A 449 2.06 -1.77 -7.45
N ILE A 450 1.87 -1.90 -6.14
CA ILE A 450 0.56 -2.23 -5.54
C ILE A 450 -0.46 -1.13 -5.85
N PHE A 451 -0.09 0.15 -5.74
CA PHE A 451 -1.00 1.24 -6.12
C PHE A 451 -1.43 1.15 -7.58
N VAL A 452 -0.48 0.92 -8.49
CA VAL A 452 -0.78 0.74 -9.91
C VAL A 452 -1.67 -0.48 -10.14
N CYS A 453 -1.30 -1.66 -9.63
CA CYS A 453 -2.05 -2.89 -9.86
C CYS A 453 -3.46 -2.84 -9.27
N PHE A 454 -3.61 -2.20 -8.10
CA PHE A 454 -4.92 -1.96 -7.52
C PHE A 454 -5.73 -1.00 -8.39
N ALA A 455 -5.17 0.14 -8.82
CA ALA A 455 -5.83 1.11 -9.70
C ALA A 455 -6.34 0.48 -11.01
N GLU A 456 -5.60 -0.46 -11.57
CA GLU A 456 -5.97 -1.17 -12.80
C GLU A 456 -7.11 -2.17 -12.59
N ASP A 457 -6.92 -3.10 -11.64
CA ASP A 457 -7.82 -4.23 -11.42
C ASP A 457 -7.68 -4.80 -9.99
N PRO A 458 -8.50 -4.33 -9.05
CA PRO A 458 -8.49 -4.85 -7.68
C PRO A 458 -9.14 -6.24 -7.58
N VAL A 459 -10.02 -6.62 -8.52
CA VAL A 459 -10.75 -7.91 -8.47
C VAL A 459 -9.84 -9.08 -8.80
N SER A 460 -8.86 -8.88 -9.68
CA SER A 460 -7.82 -9.89 -9.93
C SER A 460 -7.06 -10.28 -8.65
N PHE A 461 -6.85 -9.33 -7.73
CA PHE A 461 -6.19 -9.61 -6.45
C PHE A 461 -7.05 -10.47 -5.51
N GLN A 462 -8.37 -10.26 -5.51
CA GLN A 462 -9.30 -11.11 -4.76
C GLN A 462 -9.22 -12.59 -5.19
N ARG A 463 -8.95 -12.85 -6.47
CA ARG A 463 -8.83 -14.21 -7.00
C ARG A 463 -7.50 -14.87 -6.64
N SER A 464 -6.41 -14.10 -6.62
CA SER A 464 -5.07 -14.64 -6.35
C SER A 464 -4.76 -14.75 -4.85
N HIS A 465 -5.19 -13.77 -4.04
CA HIS A 465 -4.86 -13.62 -2.61
C HIS A 465 -6.08 -13.10 -1.80
N PRO A 466 -7.12 -13.94 -1.61
CA PRO A 466 -8.38 -13.52 -0.99
C PRO A 466 -8.21 -13.03 0.47
N GLU A 467 -7.29 -13.62 1.23
CA GLU A 467 -7.01 -13.25 2.62
C GLU A 467 -6.50 -11.81 2.74
N HIS A 468 -5.56 -11.42 1.86
CA HIS A 468 -4.96 -10.09 1.88
C HIS A 468 -5.86 -9.03 1.23
N TYR A 469 -6.69 -9.43 0.25
CA TYR A 469 -7.64 -8.54 -0.41
C TYR A 469 -8.65 -7.94 0.57
N ASN A 470 -9.21 -8.76 1.46
CA ASN A 470 -10.22 -8.31 2.42
C ASN A 470 -9.67 -7.24 3.38
N GLU A 471 -8.47 -7.46 3.93
CA GLU A 471 -7.80 -6.47 4.80
C GLU A 471 -7.55 -5.15 4.06
N LEU A 472 -7.07 -5.23 2.82
CA LEU A 472 -6.79 -4.06 1.99
C LEU A 472 -8.08 -3.29 1.68
N ILE A 473 -9.13 -3.95 1.18
CA ILE A 473 -10.38 -3.30 0.79
C ILE A 473 -11.12 -2.69 1.97
N LEU A 474 -11.13 -3.34 3.13
CA LEU A 474 -11.71 -2.78 4.34
C LEU A 474 -11.01 -1.46 4.71
N THR A 475 -9.68 -1.43 4.60
CA THR A 475 -8.88 -0.23 4.85
C THR A 475 -9.19 0.89 3.86
N TRP A 476 -9.29 0.58 2.56
CA TRP A 476 -9.68 1.55 1.53
C TRP A 476 -11.09 2.11 1.76
N ARG A 477 -12.06 1.26 2.08
CA ARG A 477 -13.44 1.69 2.35
C ARG A 477 -13.54 2.60 3.57
N HIS A 478 -12.69 2.40 4.57
CA HIS A 478 -12.71 3.20 5.78
C HIS A 478 -12.06 4.58 5.59
N PHE A 479 -10.91 4.64 4.90
CA PHE A 479 -10.11 5.88 4.83
C PHE A 479 -10.24 6.67 3.53
N GLN A 480 -10.61 6.01 2.42
CA GLN A 480 -10.75 6.64 1.10
C GLN A 480 -12.03 6.16 0.38
N PRO A 481 -13.21 6.25 1.02
CA PRO A 481 -14.47 5.77 0.42
C PRO A 481 -14.81 6.52 -0.87
N ASP A 482 -14.63 7.85 -0.88
CA ASP A 482 -14.95 8.70 -2.03
C ASP A 482 -14.02 8.39 -3.22
N ALA A 483 -12.72 8.16 -2.96
CA ALA A 483 -11.77 7.80 -4.00
C ALA A 483 -12.09 6.40 -4.57
N LEU A 484 -12.49 5.44 -3.73
CA LEU A 484 -12.89 4.11 -4.19
C LEU A 484 -14.17 4.17 -5.06
N VAL A 485 -15.16 4.94 -4.63
CA VAL A 485 -16.42 5.16 -5.36
C VAL A 485 -16.21 5.96 -6.65
N ALA A 486 -15.35 6.99 -6.63
CA ALA A 486 -15.02 7.75 -7.84
C ALA A 486 -14.26 6.88 -8.86
N ALA A 487 -13.31 6.08 -8.38
CA ALA A 487 -12.44 5.27 -9.21
C ALA A 487 -13.17 4.09 -9.87
N TYR A 488 -13.99 3.36 -9.13
CA TYR A 488 -14.62 2.12 -9.60
C TYR A 488 -16.14 2.24 -9.78
N GLY A 489 -16.69 3.44 -9.59
CA GLY A 489 -18.11 3.68 -9.47
C GLY A 489 -18.64 3.22 -8.11
N SER A 490 -19.74 3.82 -7.66
CA SER A 490 -20.68 3.04 -6.88
C SER A 490 -21.28 2.01 -7.85
N ALA A 491 -21.70 0.84 -7.36
CA ALA A 491 -22.53 -0.06 -8.16
C ALA A 491 -23.85 0.60 -8.63
N SER A 492 -24.12 1.88 -8.30
CA SER A 492 -25.27 2.67 -8.74
C SER A 492 -24.92 3.83 -9.69
N GLY A 493 -23.64 4.08 -10.01
CA GLY A 493 -23.22 5.14 -10.95
C GLY A 493 -23.38 6.59 -10.48
N VAL A 494 -23.43 6.86 -9.17
CA VAL A 494 -23.59 8.23 -8.61
C VAL A 494 -22.47 8.57 -7.64
N THR A 495 -21.91 9.79 -7.74
CA THR A 495 -20.78 10.27 -6.92
C THR A 495 -21.25 10.87 -5.59
N ALA A 496 -20.39 10.86 -4.57
CA ALA A 496 -20.67 11.41 -3.23
C ALA A 496 -21.07 12.90 -3.26
N ALA A 497 -20.56 13.68 -4.21
CA ALA A 497 -20.90 15.09 -4.39
C ALA A 497 -22.35 15.32 -4.88
N GLN A 498 -22.93 14.38 -5.62
CA GLN A 498 -24.32 14.46 -6.09
C GLN A 498 -25.35 14.17 -4.98
N LEU A 499 -24.92 13.59 -3.85
CA LEU A 499 -25.73 13.38 -2.66
C LEU A 499 -25.74 14.60 -1.72
N GLN A 500 -24.80 15.54 -1.88
CA GLN A 500 -24.61 16.67 -0.97
C GLN A 500 -25.22 18.00 -1.49
N GLY A 501 -25.63 18.08 -2.76
CA GLY A 501 -26.28 19.26 -3.35
C GLY A 501 -27.82 19.15 -3.35
N ALA A 502 -28.47 20.10 -2.67
CA ALA A 502 -29.91 20.44 -2.61
C ALA A 502 -30.94 19.44 -3.21
N ASP A 503 -31.91 19.08 -2.36
CA ASP A 503 -32.97 18.07 -2.51
C ASP A 503 -32.50 16.60 -2.53
N ALA A 504 -32.01 16.15 -1.36
CA ALA A 504 -31.62 14.77 -1.07
C ALA A 504 -32.70 13.74 -1.46
N VAL A 505 -33.99 14.09 -1.35
CA VAL A 505 -35.11 13.18 -1.71
C VAL A 505 -35.28 13.09 -3.23
N THR A 506 -35.29 14.21 -3.94
CA THR A 506 -35.45 14.25 -5.41
C THR A 506 -34.26 13.61 -6.13
N ASN A 507 -33.05 13.73 -5.57
CA ASN A 507 -31.86 13.06 -6.07
C ASN A 507 -31.84 11.56 -5.69
N ALA A 508 -32.38 11.17 -4.54
CA ALA A 508 -32.56 9.76 -4.15
C ALA A 508 -33.59 9.01 -5.03
N ILE A 509 -34.69 9.67 -5.46
CA ILE A 509 -35.65 9.10 -6.43
C ILE A 509 -34.94 8.73 -7.75
N LYS A 510 -33.98 9.55 -8.20
CA LYS A 510 -33.21 9.30 -9.43
C LYS A 510 -32.17 8.17 -9.29
N LEU A 511 -31.71 7.87 -8.08
CA LEU A 511 -30.85 6.71 -7.80
C LEU A 511 -31.60 5.37 -7.79
N CYS A 512 -32.92 5.41 -7.57
CA CYS A 512 -33.76 4.22 -7.54
C CYS A 512 -34.07 3.73 -8.96
N GLN A 513 -33.46 2.62 -9.39
CA GLN A 513 -33.79 1.97 -10.67
C GLN A 513 -35.10 1.16 -10.63
N TYR A 514 -35.71 1.02 -9.44
CA TYR A 514 -36.89 0.19 -9.21
C TYR A 514 -38.13 1.04 -8.86
N PRO A 515 -39.32 0.73 -9.42
CA PRO A 515 -40.55 1.52 -9.20
C PRO A 515 -40.94 1.69 -7.72
N ALA A 516 -40.68 0.68 -6.88
CA ALA A 516 -41.02 0.72 -5.45
C ALA A 516 -40.12 1.69 -4.65
N CYS A 517 -38.83 1.75 -4.99
CA CYS A 517 -37.88 2.69 -4.39
C CYS A 517 -38.19 4.14 -4.83
N GLN A 518 -38.60 4.32 -6.09
CA GLN A 518 -39.09 5.63 -6.58
C GLN A 518 -40.37 6.06 -5.86
N ALA A 519 -41.31 5.13 -5.63
CA ALA A 519 -42.56 5.40 -4.90
C ALA A 519 -42.31 5.77 -3.43
N PHE A 520 -41.34 5.15 -2.76
CA PHE A 520 -40.96 5.45 -1.38
C PHE A 520 -40.39 6.86 -1.23
N PHE A 521 -39.44 7.27 -2.08
CA PHE A 521 -38.91 8.63 -1.98
C PHE A 521 -39.89 9.69 -2.52
N ALA A 522 -40.77 9.34 -3.48
CA ALA A 522 -41.87 10.20 -3.89
C ALA A 522 -42.91 10.41 -2.77
N SER A 523 -43.15 9.41 -1.91
CA SER A 523 -44.05 9.56 -0.75
C SER A 523 -43.43 10.46 0.33
N LEU A 524 -42.11 10.41 0.52
CA LEU A 524 -41.36 11.32 1.39
C LEU A 524 -41.45 12.80 0.94
N ALA A 525 -41.46 13.04 -0.37
CA ALA A 525 -41.67 14.39 -0.93
C ALA A 525 -43.12 14.91 -0.77
N SER A 526 -44.08 14.01 -0.47
CA SER A 526 -45.51 14.32 -0.32
C SER A 526 -45.97 14.56 1.12
N LEU A 527 -45.08 14.38 2.10
CA LEU A 527 -45.37 14.62 3.52
C LEU A 527 -45.58 16.11 3.78
N LYS A 528 -46.85 16.50 4.02
CA LYS A 528 -47.19 17.85 4.51
C LYS A 528 -46.95 17.89 6.02
N CYS A 529 -46.01 18.72 6.48
CA CYS A 529 -45.80 18.94 7.90
C CYS A 529 -47.07 19.65 8.46
N THR A 530 -47.85 18.95 9.30
CA THR A 530 -48.96 19.51 10.07
C THR A 530 -48.57 19.63 11.54
N ASP A 531 -49.14 20.61 12.25
CA ASP A 531 -49.01 20.67 13.71
C ASP A 531 -49.79 19.52 14.39
N ALA A 532 -49.67 19.43 15.73
CA ALA A 532 -50.36 18.42 16.54
C ALA A 532 -51.90 18.51 16.48
N ALA A 533 -52.46 19.57 15.88
CA ALA A 533 -53.89 19.76 15.65
C ALA A 533 -54.30 19.48 14.19
N GLY A 534 -53.37 19.08 13.32
CA GLY A 534 -53.62 18.73 11.92
C GLY A 534 -53.65 19.92 10.95
N ASN A 535 -53.23 21.11 11.37
CA ASN A 535 -53.17 22.28 10.48
C ASN A 535 -51.84 22.34 9.72
N PRO A 536 -51.83 22.69 8.42
CA PRO A 536 -50.59 22.84 7.66
C PRO A 536 -49.77 24.02 8.18
N VAL A 537 -48.49 23.76 8.51
CA VAL A 537 -47.56 24.79 9.01
C VAL A 537 -47.17 25.71 7.84
N SER A 538 -47.70 26.94 7.81
CA SER A 538 -47.40 27.89 6.75
C SER A 538 -45.98 28.47 6.91
N GLY A 539 -45.11 28.21 5.93
CA GLY A 539 -43.75 28.79 5.86
C GLY A 539 -42.61 27.81 5.61
N ALA A 540 -42.83 26.49 5.64
CA ALA A 540 -41.79 25.52 5.34
C ALA A 540 -41.69 25.26 3.83
N SER A 541 -40.80 25.99 3.15
CA SER A 541 -40.27 25.53 1.85
C SER A 541 -39.00 24.73 2.12
N GLY A 542 -39.07 23.42 1.90
CA GLY A 542 -38.02 22.44 2.22
C GLY A 542 -38.40 21.52 3.39
N VAL A 543 -37.91 20.27 3.34
CA VAL A 543 -38.13 19.22 4.36
C VAL A 543 -37.82 19.78 5.75
N CYS A 544 -38.89 20.10 6.49
CA CYS A 544 -38.96 20.47 7.90
C CYS A 544 -37.64 21.00 8.52
N SER A 545 -37.17 22.17 8.06
CA SER A 545 -36.00 22.88 8.62
C SER A 545 -36.41 23.76 9.82
N ALA A 546 -36.62 23.17 11.00
CA ALA A 546 -36.48 23.85 12.29
C ALA A 546 -36.76 22.87 13.46
N LEU A 547 -35.74 22.59 14.28
CA LEU A 547 -35.96 22.40 15.72
C LEU A 547 -34.78 23.04 16.48
N PRO A 548 -35.04 23.74 17.61
CA PRO A 548 -34.15 24.77 18.14
C PRO A 548 -33.07 24.21 19.06
N LYS A 549 -31.95 24.94 19.15
CA LYS A 549 -31.02 24.87 20.27
C LYS A 549 -31.74 25.32 21.55
N SER A 550 -32.00 24.41 22.49
CA SER A 550 -31.80 24.56 23.96
C SER A 550 -32.86 23.86 24.83
N THR A 551 -32.37 23.38 25.99
CA THR A 551 -33.05 23.01 27.26
C THR A 551 -33.91 21.74 27.30
N GLY A 552 -33.52 20.82 28.18
CA GLY A 552 -34.04 19.46 28.25
C GLY A 552 -35.16 19.22 29.24
N VAL A 553 -35.78 18.05 29.09
CA VAL A 553 -36.44 17.23 30.12
C VAL A 553 -36.32 15.77 29.65
N SER A 554 -35.75 14.92 30.51
CA SER A 554 -35.78 13.45 30.48
C SER A 554 -37.24 12.95 30.50
N THR A 555 -37.65 11.82 29.94
CA THR A 555 -37.36 10.46 30.43
C THR A 555 -38.15 9.47 29.55
N PHE A 556 -37.49 8.48 28.94
CA PHE A 556 -37.93 7.07 28.87
C PHE A 556 -36.75 6.25 28.29
N LEU A 557 -35.81 5.95 29.18
CA LEU A 557 -34.76 4.94 28.98
C LEU A 557 -35.10 3.75 29.87
N ALA A 558 -35.21 2.57 29.27
CA ALA A 558 -34.83 1.29 29.86
C ALA A 558 -34.70 0.30 28.67
N SER A 559 -33.55 -0.23 28.28
CA SER A 559 -32.40 -0.63 29.09
C SER A 559 -31.14 -0.78 28.22
N ALA A 560 -30.05 -0.15 28.68
CA ALA A 560 -28.65 -0.46 28.35
C ALA A 560 -27.87 -0.37 29.67
N PRO A 561 -26.70 -1.05 29.86
CA PRO A 561 -25.50 -0.56 29.20
C PRO A 561 -24.49 -1.65 28.73
N MET A 562 -24.04 -1.49 27.49
CA MET A 562 -22.65 -1.79 27.11
C MET A 562 -21.70 -0.96 27.98
N ARG A 563 -20.72 -1.59 28.63
CA ARG A 563 -19.53 -0.89 29.13
C ARG A 563 -18.46 -0.91 28.04
N VAL A 564 -18.26 0.27 27.46
CA VAL A 564 -17.15 0.62 26.57
C VAL A 564 -15.89 0.81 27.41
N GLY A 565 -14.88 -0.03 27.19
CA GLY A 565 -13.50 0.25 27.59
C GLY A 565 -12.82 1.11 26.54
N SER A 566 -12.63 2.39 26.87
CA SER A 566 -11.61 3.31 26.30
C SER A 566 -11.46 3.40 24.77
N CYS A 567 -12.44 4.02 24.10
CA CYS A 567 -12.21 4.97 22.99
C CYS A 567 -13.51 5.75 22.75
N GLY A 568 -13.74 6.81 23.53
CA GLY A 568 -15.00 7.53 23.54
C GLY A 568 -14.87 8.96 23.06
N ARG A 569 -15.25 9.21 21.79
CA ARG A 569 -16.01 10.38 21.27
C ARG A 569 -15.97 10.35 19.72
N TYR A 570 -17.13 10.49 19.08
CA TYR A 570 -17.41 10.52 17.62
C TYR A 570 -18.02 9.29 16.91
N MET A 571 -18.74 8.41 17.62
CA MET A 571 -19.64 7.43 16.97
C MET A 571 -21.05 7.57 17.55
N SER A 572 -21.93 8.34 16.90
CA SER A 572 -23.34 8.31 17.30
C SER A 572 -24.39 8.70 16.24
N TYR A 573 -24.03 8.96 14.97
CA TYR A 573 -25.03 9.45 13.99
C TYR A 573 -25.10 8.73 12.63
N HIS A 574 -24.23 7.74 12.33
CA HIS A 574 -24.18 7.14 10.98
C HIS A 574 -24.39 5.61 10.90
N ILE A 575 -24.73 4.95 12.00
CA ILE A 575 -24.79 3.47 12.04
C ILE A 575 -26.08 2.85 11.45
N PRO A 576 -27.30 3.39 11.60
CA PRO A 576 -28.50 2.70 11.11
C PRO A 576 -28.53 2.59 9.57
N ILE A 577 -28.34 3.72 8.88
CA ILE A 577 -28.47 3.82 7.42
C ILE A 577 -27.44 2.96 6.66
N PHE A 578 -26.24 2.80 7.23
CA PHE A 578 -25.14 2.09 6.55
C PHE A 578 -25.23 0.57 6.73
N VAL A 579 -25.78 0.12 7.85
CA VAL A 579 -25.99 -1.30 8.16
C VAL A 579 -27.15 -1.84 7.31
N ASP A 580 -28.24 -1.08 7.21
CA ASP A 580 -29.44 -1.45 6.45
C ASP A 580 -29.15 -1.62 4.94
N LEU A 581 -28.29 -0.76 4.38
CA LEU A 581 -27.90 -0.82 2.96
C LEU A 581 -27.01 -2.03 2.62
N ILE A 582 -26.16 -2.47 3.54
CA ILE A 582 -25.25 -3.62 3.33
C ILE A 582 -26.05 -4.93 3.35
N TYR A 583 -27.01 -5.07 4.26
CA TYR A 583 -27.87 -6.24 4.35
C TYR A 583 -28.76 -6.39 3.11
N LEU A 584 -29.43 -5.31 2.72
CA LEU A 584 -30.30 -5.32 1.55
C LEU A 584 -29.52 -5.66 0.28
N LYS A 585 -28.32 -5.11 0.13
CA LYS A 585 -27.45 -5.38 -1.01
C LYS A 585 -26.97 -6.83 -1.07
N ALA A 586 -26.51 -7.40 0.05
CA ALA A 586 -26.08 -8.80 0.07
C ALA A 586 -27.24 -9.76 -0.27
N CYS A 587 -28.44 -9.46 0.21
CA CYS A 587 -29.64 -10.24 -0.09
C CYS A 587 -30.09 -10.11 -1.55
N MET A 588 -30.00 -8.92 -2.15
CA MET A 588 -30.43 -8.68 -3.54
C MET A 588 -29.41 -9.11 -4.59
N ASP A 589 -28.11 -9.00 -4.31
CA ASP A 589 -27.05 -9.30 -5.27
C ASP A 589 -26.67 -10.79 -5.26
N VAL A 590 -26.56 -11.38 -4.07
CA VAL A 590 -26.02 -12.74 -3.87
C VAL A 590 -27.07 -13.68 -3.29
N GLY A 591 -27.98 -13.18 -2.45
CA GLY A 591 -28.95 -13.98 -1.71
C GLY A 591 -28.39 -14.65 -0.45
N PHE A 592 -27.10 -14.45 -0.15
CA PHE A 592 -26.40 -15.04 1.00
C PHE A 592 -25.42 -14.05 1.64
N PHE A 593 -25.22 -14.16 2.95
CA PHE A 593 -24.24 -13.39 3.71
C PHE A 593 -23.77 -14.16 4.96
N TYR A 594 -22.59 -13.78 5.47
CA TYR A 594 -22.10 -14.21 6.77
C TYR A 594 -22.41 -13.15 7.82
N LEU A 595 -22.92 -13.57 8.98
CA LEU A 595 -23.21 -12.69 10.10
C LEU A 595 -22.23 -12.98 11.25
N GLU A 596 -21.33 -12.04 11.52
CA GLU A 596 -20.42 -12.10 12.66
C GLU A 596 -20.92 -11.25 13.84
N GLY A 597 -20.51 -11.58 15.07
CA GLY A 597 -20.91 -10.83 16.26
C GLY A 597 -22.38 -10.99 16.69
N HIS A 598 -23.06 -12.05 16.21
CA HIS A 598 -24.49 -12.33 16.44
C HIS A 598 -24.89 -12.66 17.90
N ARG A 599 -23.93 -12.73 18.83
CA ARG A 599 -24.14 -12.94 20.28
C ARG A 599 -24.75 -14.29 20.69
N ILE A 600 -24.85 -15.28 19.79
CA ILE A 600 -25.18 -16.65 20.21
C ILE A 600 -23.99 -17.21 20.98
N PRO A 601 -24.16 -17.63 22.25
CA PRO A 601 -23.04 -18.08 23.08
C PRO A 601 -22.25 -19.20 22.40
N ILE A 602 -20.93 -19.06 22.32
CA ILE A 602 -20.04 -20.08 21.73
C ILE A 602 -20.19 -21.43 22.44
N ALA A 603 -20.48 -21.42 23.75
CA ALA A 603 -20.75 -22.63 24.52
C ALA A 603 -21.99 -23.39 24.02
N LEU A 604 -23.06 -22.67 23.64
CA LEU A 604 -24.28 -23.29 23.10
C LEU A 604 -24.07 -23.84 21.69
N GLN A 605 -23.29 -23.13 20.85
CA GLN A 605 -22.88 -23.62 19.53
C GLN A 605 -22.08 -24.93 19.66
N ASN A 606 -21.07 -24.95 20.54
CA ASN A 606 -20.27 -26.14 20.78
C ASN A 606 -21.11 -27.30 21.34
N ALA A 607 -22.05 -27.00 22.25
CA ALA A 607 -22.93 -28.01 22.83
C ALA A 607 -23.82 -28.67 21.77
N VAL A 608 -24.43 -27.90 20.84
CA VAL A 608 -25.28 -28.49 19.80
C VAL A 608 -24.46 -29.33 18.82
N TYR A 609 -23.26 -28.88 18.43
CA TYR A 609 -22.37 -29.69 17.59
C TYR A 609 -21.97 -31.00 18.27
N GLU A 610 -21.70 -30.96 19.58
CA GLU A 610 -21.34 -32.14 20.35
C GLU A 610 -22.51 -33.13 20.47
N GLN A 611 -23.72 -32.64 20.75
CA GLN A 611 -24.93 -33.48 20.80
C GLN A 611 -25.24 -34.11 19.43
N MET A 612 -25.09 -33.37 18.34
CA MET A 612 -25.26 -33.90 16.98
C MET A 612 -24.21 -34.96 16.65
N LYS A 613 -22.94 -34.73 17.00
CA LYS A 613 -21.89 -35.75 16.83
C LYS A 613 -22.22 -37.04 17.57
N GLN A 614 -22.62 -36.94 18.85
CA GLN A 614 -22.98 -38.10 19.65
C GLN A 614 -24.14 -38.87 19.03
N PHE A 615 -25.18 -38.17 18.56
CA PHE A 615 -26.31 -38.81 17.88
C PHE A 615 -25.90 -39.52 16.58
N PHE A 616 -25.15 -38.87 15.69
CA PHE A 616 -24.81 -39.46 14.39
C PHE A 616 -23.82 -40.65 14.50
N HIS A 617 -23.06 -40.74 15.60
CA HIS A 617 -22.20 -41.89 15.91
C HIS A 617 -22.96 -43.08 16.51
N LEU A 618 -24.24 -42.93 16.86
CA LEU A 618 -25.04 -44.05 17.34
C LEU A 618 -25.21 -45.11 16.23
N PRO A 619 -25.32 -46.40 16.60
CA PRO A 619 -25.70 -47.44 15.66
C PRO A 619 -26.99 -47.09 14.94
N GLU A 620 -27.10 -47.46 13.67
CA GLU A 620 -28.27 -47.13 12.84
C GLU A 620 -29.59 -47.62 13.48
N THR A 621 -29.57 -48.76 14.17
CA THR A 621 -30.72 -49.29 14.92
C THR A 621 -31.21 -48.35 16.02
N GLU A 622 -30.31 -47.59 16.65
CA GLU A 622 -30.64 -46.58 17.65
C GLU A 622 -31.11 -45.28 17.00
N LYS A 623 -30.46 -44.84 15.92
CA LYS A 623 -30.89 -43.65 15.15
C LYS A 623 -32.31 -43.82 14.58
N ARG A 624 -32.65 -45.02 14.11
CA ARG A 624 -33.99 -45.39 13.61
C ARG A 624 -35.12 -45.21 14.63
N LYS A 625 -34.82 -45.22 15.93
CA LYS A 625 -35.83 -44.93 16.98
C LYS A 625 -36.24 -43.46 16.99
N ALA A 626 -35.41 -42.58 16.43
CA ALA A 626 -35.67 -41.15 16.31
C ALA A 626 -35.95 -40.74 14.85
N SER A 627 -36.36 -41.68 13.98
CA SER A 627 -36.66 -41.40 12.57
C SER A 627 -37.70 -40.30 12.42
N ALA A 628 -37.51 -39.47 11.39
CA ALA A 628 -38.40 -38.37 11.06
C ALA A 628 -39.83 -38.88 10.85
N ASP A 629 -40.79 -38.13 11.40
CA ASP A 629 -42.21 -38.42 11.23
C ASP A 629 -42.75 -37.90 9.88
N LYS A 630 -44.06 -38.01 9.68
CA LYS A 630 -44.76 -37.50 8.48
C LYS A 630 -44.60 -35.99 8.24
N ASN A 631 -44.21 -35.23 9.27
CA ASN A 631 -43.98 -33.78 9.21
C ASN A 631 -42.49 -33.44 9.16
N MET A 632 -41.64 -34.44 8.86
CA MET A 632 -40.18 -34.33 8.80
C MET A 632 -39.53 -33.90 10.11
N ARG A 633 -40.12 -34.26 11.27
CA ARG A 633 -39.56 -33.96 12.60
C ARG A 633 -38.79 -35.18 13.11
N GLY A 634 -37.46 -35.10 13.19
CA GLY A 634 -36.59 -36.21 13.60
C GLY A 634 -35.45 -36.48 12.62
N TRP A 635 -34.90 -37.68 12.65
CA TRP A 635 -33.75 -38.10 11.86
C TRP A 635 -34.12 -38.62 10.47
N ALA A 636 -33.54 -38.02 9.44
CA ALA A 636 -33.60 -38.47 8.06
C ALA A 636 -32.33 -39.25 7.69
N PRO A 637 -32.40 -40.57 7.43
CA PRO A 637 -31.26 -41.35 6.94
C PRO A 637 -30.68 -40.87 5.61
N MET A 638 -29.45 -41.32 5.35
CA MET A 638 -28.81 -41.26 4.03
C MET A 638 -29.77 -41.73 2.94
N TYR A 639 -29.74 -41.05 1.78
CA TYR A 639 -30.48 -41.43 0.58
C TYR A 639 -32.01 -41.24 0.63
N GLU A 640 -32.56 -40.71 1.73
CA GLU A 640 -34.00 -40.51 1.86
C GLU A 640 -34.51 -39.32 1.02
N GLU A 641 -33.83 -38.18 1.08
CA GLU A 641 -34.25 -36.98 0.36
C GLU A 641 -33.87 -37.05 -1.12
N THR A 642 -34.87 -36.97 -2.00
CA THR A 642 -34.69 -36.92 -3.46
C THR A 642 -35.43 -35.71 -4.03
N LEU A 643 -34.70 -34.61 -4.25
CA LEU A 643 -35.28 -33.33 -4.67
C LEU A 643 -35.39 -33.17 -6.20
N ASP A 644 -34.58 -33.92 -6.95
CA ASP A 644 -34.66 -33.98 -8.41
C ASP A 644 -34.77 -35.44 -8.90
N PRO A 645 -35.98 -36.03 -8.84
CA PRO A 645 -36.17 -37.44 -9.23
C PRO A 645 -35.79 -37.75 -10.67
N ALA A 646 -35.65 -36.75 -11.55
CA ALA A 646 -35.25 -36.95 -12.94
C ALA A 646 -33.75 -37.23 -13.09
N HIS A 647 -32.92 -36.70 -12.18
CA HIS A 647 -31.46 -36.82 -12.27
C HIS A 647 -30.84 -37.54 -11.06
N GLN A 648 -31.59 -37.74 -9.99
CA GLN A 648 -31.10 -38.32 -8.74
C GLN A 648 -31.57 -39.78 -8.59
N SER A 649 -30.63 -40.71 -8.77
CA SER A 649 -30.93 -42.16 -8.76
C SER A 649 -30.90 -42.82 -7.38
N LYS A 650 -30.33 -42.15 -6.37
CA LYS A 650 -30.10 -42.72 -5.03
C LYS A 650 -30.46 -41.80 -3.86
N GLY A 651 -31.01 -40.61 -4.07
CA GLY A 651 -31.19 -39.62 -2.98
C GLY A 651 -29.89 -38.97 -2.49
N ASP A 652 -30.00 -38.01 -1.56
CA ASP A 652 -28.88 -37.19 -1.08
C ASP A 652 -27.89 -38.03 -0.24
N THR A 653 -26.58 -37.84 -0.46
CA THR A 653 -25.52 -38.45 0.36
C THR A 653 -25.33 -37.70 1.68
N LYS A 654 -26.41 -37.46 2.41
CA LYS A 654 -26.41 -36.84 3.73
C LYS A 654 -27.42 -37.53 4.63
N GLU A 655 -27.14 -37.57 5.93
CA GLU A 655 -28.17 -37.76 6.95
C GLU A 655 -28.41 -36.43 7.65
N ALA A 656 -29.64 -36.20 8.12
CA ALA A 656 -30.03 -34.95 8.75
C ALA A 656 -30.87 -35.20 9.99
N TYR A 657 -30.92 -34.21 10.89
CA TYR A 657 -31.81 -34.22 12.04
C TYR A 657 -32.56 -32.90 12.09
N HIS A 658 -33.88 -32.96 12.04
CA HIS A 658 -34.74 -31.80 12.00
C HIS A 658 -35.40 -31.58 13.36
N VAL A 659 -35.21 -30.38 13.91
CA VAL A 659 -35.88 -29.90 15.11
C VAL A 659 -36.71 -28.68 14.74
N CYS A 660 -38.01 -28.75 14.99
CA CYS A 660 -38.96 -27.68 14.69
C CYS A 660 -39.44 -27.01 15.99
N ARG A 661 -40.18 -25.91 15.86
CA ARG A 661 -40.92 -25.33 16.98
C ARG A 661 -42.03 -26.32 17.42
N PRO A 662 -42.25 -26.52 18.73
CA PRO A 662 -43.44 -27.24 19.21
C PRO A 662 -44.73 -26.54 18.72
N SER A 663 -45.72 -27.32 18.31
CA SER A 663 -47.00 -26.75 17.90
C SER A 663 -47.79 -26.24 19.11
N LEU A 664 -48.43 -25.08 18.98
CA LEU A 664 -49.36 -24.60 20.02
C LEU A 664 -50.69 -25.38 19.95
N PRO A 665 -51.45 -25.47 21.06
CA PRO A 665 -52.72 -26.20 21.09
C PRO A 665 -53.74 -25.74 20.05
N ASP A 666 -53.75 -24.44 19.73
CA ASP A 666 -54.61 -23.85 18.71
C ASP A 666 -54.08 -24.07 17.28
N GLU A 667 -52.87 -24.59 17.08
CA GLU A 667 -52.25 -24.81 15.77
C GLU A 667 -52.32 -26.26 15.31
N VAL A 668 -52.66 -27.21 16.17
CA VAL A 668 -52.67 -28.66 15.86
C VAL A 668 -53.54 -29.01 14.65
N HIS A 669 -54.55 -28.19 14.35
CA HIS A 669 -55.42 -28.35 13.19
C HIS A 669 -54.82 -27.82 11.87
N LEU A 670 -53.71 -27.07 11.92
CA LEU A 670 -53.02 -26.52 10.76
C LEU A 670 -52.11 -27.58 10.11
N PRO A 671 -51.89 -27.52 8.79
CA PRO A 671 -50.99 -28.42 8.10
C PRO A 671 -49.59 -28.44 8.74
N LEU A 672 -48.98 -29.62 8.89
CA LEU A 672 -47.64 -29.86 9.47
C LEU A 672 -47.46 -29.56 10.97
N HIS A 673 -48.55 -29.29 11.69
CA HIS A 673 -48.54 -28.94 13.12
C HIS A 673 -49.17 -30.01 14.02
N ASP A 674 -49.56 -31.16 13.48
CA ASP A 674 -50.29 -32.20 14.20
C ASP A 674 -49.39 -33.24 14.90
N THR A 675 -48.08 -33.02 14.93
CA THR A 675 -47.10 -33.88 15.61
C THR A 675 -46.04 -33.10 16.38
N ASP A 676 -45.49 -33.72 17.42
CA ASP A 676 -44.35 -33.20 18.19
C ASP A 676 -43.01 -33.61 17.57
N ASN A 677 -41.93 -32.93 17.96
CA ASN A 677 -40.59 -33.37 17.59
C ASN A 677 -40.29 -34.78 18.13
N VAL A 678 -39.86 -35.67 17.26
CA VAL A 678 -39.28 -36.95 17.65
C VAL A 678 -37.86 -36.70 18.16
N PHE A 679 -37.54 -37.14 19.37
CA PHE A 679 -36.21 -37.03 20.00
C PHE A 679 -35.62 -38.41 20.26
N PRO A 680 -34.27 -38.57 20.28
CA PRO A 680 -33.65 -39.80 20.74
C PRO A 680 -34.01 -40.09 22.19
N ASP A 681 -33.93 -41.36 22.57
CA ASP A 681 -34.21 -41.81 23.92
C ASP A 681 -33.36 -41.05 24.96
N ALA A 682 -34.02 -40.52 25.99
CA ALA A 682 -33.41 -39.66 26.99
C ALA A 682 -32.40 -40.41 27.89
N HIS A 683 -32.47 -41.74 27.98
CA HIS A 683 -31.44 -42.51 28.66
C HIS A 683 -30.14 -42.59 27.82
N THR A 684 -30.28 -42.59 26.49
CA THR A 684 -29.14 -42.64 25.56
C THR A 684 -28.50 -41.27 25.38
N LEU A 685 -29.30 -40.22 25.18
CA LEU A 685 -28.82 -38.84 25.01
C LEU A 685 -29.63 -37.85 25.87
N PRO A 686 -29.32 -37.72 27.17
CA PRO A 686 -30.14 -36.98 28.13
C PRO A 686 -30.20 -35.47 27.87
N GLN A 687 -29.15 -34.90 27.25
CA GLN A 687 -29.06 -33.46 27.00
C GLN A 687 -29.56 -33.05 25.62
N PHE A 688 -29.80 -34.00 24.71
CA PHE A 688 -30.01 -33.71 23.30
C PHE A 688 -31.21 -32.79 23.09
N LYS A 689 -32.39 -33.17 23.61
CA LYS A 689 -33.61 -32.36 23.53
C LYS A 689 -33.41 -30.95 24.10
N ALA A 690 -32.79 -30.83 25.27
CA ALA A 690 -32.62 -29.53 25.93
C ALA A 690 -31.69 -28.60 25.13
N VAL A 691 -30.56 -29.11 24.67
CA VAL A 691 -29.53 -28.34 23.95
C VAL A 691 -30.03 -27.96 22.55
N THR A 692 -30.61 -28.89 21.79
CA THR A 692 -31.10 -28.59 20.44
C THR A 692 -32.26 -27.62 20.45
N THR A 693 -33.16 -27.71 21.44
CA THR A 693 -34.26 -26.76 21.63
C THR A 693 -33.73 -25.38 22.02
N ALA A 694 -32.75 -25.30 22.93
CA ALA A 694 -32.13 -24.02 23.30
C ALA A 694 -31.43 -23.35 22.11
N TYR A 695 -30.74 -24.12 21.27
CA TYR A 695 -30.10 -23.60 20.07
C TYR A 695 -31.13 -23.16 19.02
N PHE A 696 -32.20 -23.93 18.82
CA PHE A 696 -33.32 -23.55 17.95
C PHE A 696 -33.89 -22.18 18.36
N ASN A 697 -34.24 -22.00 19.64
CA ASN A 697 -34.79 -20.75 20.15
C ASN A 697 -33.83 -19.56 19.96
N ALA A 698 -32.53 -19.75 20.19
CA ALA A 698 -31.52 -18.71 20.00
C ALA A 698 -31.38 -18.31 18.52
N MET A 699 -31.40 -19.27 17.60
CA MET A 699 -31.36 -19.04 16.16
C MET A 699 -32.65 -18.38 15.65
N SER A 700 -33.82 -18.77 16.16
CA SER A 700 -35.11 -18.13 15.83
C SER A 700 -35.14 -16.66 16.25
N ALA A 701 -34.67 -16.35 17.47
CA ALA A 701 -34.59 -14.97 17.93
C ALA A 701 -33.62 -14.12 17.09
N LEU A 702 -32.48 -14.70 16.68
CA LEU A 702 -31.55 -14.06 15.76
C LEU A 702 -32.20 -13.84 14.38
N GLY A 703 -32.90 -14.84 13.84
CA GLY A 703 -33.61 -14.76 12.57
C GLY A 703 -34.66 -13.66 12.56
N LEU A 704 -35.46 -13.54 13.62
CA LEU A 704 -36.42 -12.45 13.80
C LEU A 704 -35.73 -11.09 13.86
N HIS A 705 -34.60 -10.98 14.58
CA HIS A 705 -33.84 -9.73 14.61
C HIS A 705 -33.34 -9.33 13.21
N VAL A 706 -32.83 -10.28 12.43
CA VAL A 706 -32.41 -10.05 11.04
C VAL A 706 -33.61 -9.68 10.15
N ALA A 707 -34.77 -10.31 10.35
CA ALA A 707 -35.99 -9.96 9.62
C ALA A 707 -36.42 -8.52 9.89
N HIS A 708 -36.34 -8.05 11.14
CA HIS A 708 -36.57 -6.64 11.47
C HIS A 708 -35.61 -5.71 10.73
N LEU A 709 -34.31 -6.04 10.69
CA LEU A 709 -33.34 -5.27 9.92
C LEU A 709 -33.69 -5.22 8.42
N PHE A 710 -34.21 -6.31 7.85
CA PHE A 710 -34.68 -6.32 6.46
C PHE A 710 -35.93 -5.47 6.27
N ALA A 711 -36.89 -5.51 7.20
CA ALA A 711 -38.09 -4.69 7.14
C ALA A 711 -37.74 -3.19 7.24
N ASP A 712 -36.82 -2.84 8.14
CA ASP A 712 -36.30 -1.49 8.30
C ASP A 712 -35.59 -1.03 7.01
N ALA A 713 -34.69 -1.87 6.46
CA ALA A 713 -33.98 -1.60 5.21
C ALA A 713 -34.91 -1.52 3.98
N ALA A 714 -36.01 -2.27 3.98
CA ALA A 714 -37.04 -2.23 2.95
C ALA A 714 -38.04 -1.07 3.13
N GLY A 715 -37.82 -0.18 4.12
CA GLY A 715 -38.67 0.98 4.38
C GLY A 715 -40.04 0.63 4.97
N SER A 716 -40.17 -0.57 5.55
CA SER A 716 -41.38 -1.07 6.21
C SER A 716 -41.10 -1.39 7.69
N PRO A 717 -40.63 -0.44 8.51
CA PRO A 717 -40.24 -0.71 9.88
C PRO A 717 -41.41 -1.28 10.69
N GLY A 718 -41.10 -2.32 11.47
CA GLY A 718 -42.10 -3.02 12.29
C GLY A 718 -43.07 -3.92 11.52
N TYR A 719 -42.84 -4.17 10.22
CA TYR A 719 -43.62 -5.15 9.45
C TYR A 719 -43.66 -6.52 10.13
N PHE A 720 -42.55 -6.93 10.75
CA PHE A 720 -42.45 -8.20 11.47
C PHE A 720 -42.90 -8.17 12.95
N ASN A 721 -43.46 -7.05 13.42
CA ASN A 721 -44.01 -6.93 14.78
C ASN A 721 -45.44 -7.48 14.91
N ALA A 722 -46.06 -7.90 13.80
CA ALA A 722 -47.41 -8.45 13.85
C ALA A 722 -47.41 -9.79 14.60
N PRO A 723 -48.33 -9.98 15.56
CA PRO A 723 -48.38 -11.21 16.35
C PRO A 723 -48.68 -12.42 15.45
N GLY A 724 -47.88 -13.47 15.59
CA GLY A 724 -48.03 -14.75 14.88
C GLY A 724 -47.12 -14.98 13.68
N MET A 725 -46.17 -14.09 13.40
CA MET A 725 -45.23 -14.26 12.28
C MET A 725 -43.88 -14.85 12.70
N PHE A 726 -43.37 -14.49 13.88
CA PHE A 726 -42.11 -15.02 14.45
C PHE A 726 -42.15 -15.23 15.97
N ASP A 727 -43.20 -14.75 16.65
CA ASP A 727 -43.36 -14.70 18.10
C ASP A 727 -44.43 -15.67 18.64
N ARG A 728 -44.93 -16.59 17.80
CA ARG A 728 -45.76 -17.73 18.21
C ARG A 728 -44.99 -19.03 18.15
#